data_AF-A0A177F9P8-F1
#
_entry.id   AF-A0A177F9P8-F1
#
_cell.length_a   1.000
_cell.length_b   1.000
_cell.length_c   1.000
_cell.angle_alpha   90.00
_cell.angle_beta   90.00
_cell.angle_gamma   90.00
#
_symmetry.space_group_name_H-M   'P 1'
#
loop_
_entity.id
_entity.type
_entity.pdbx_description
1 polymer ?
#
loop_
_entity_poly.entity_id
_entity_poly.type
_entity_poly.pdbx_seq_one_letter_code
_entity_poly.pdbx_strand_id
1 'polypeptide(L)'
;MIAGQNHRDEVPYTLQSEAQRIYEVIVADPRLNLPEEVKRWKDNVQFTGDETDPFFPVPFKAAESQAGLLGYIGLLALAIAQDRYGIEQECHIDVSQALLNGLGALFVRHESEWLSGSPKMMAAVQRWDHGMTRELYRQLGTNIYKSKDGRWYSLHGNMNPTPLLEMLNVPQHNEKNLTWPQIIEMYSNVVGTIDSEVLDNWSNNVYRTPGTVCLEKEEFESTPQGKAIKDEPYYNLIPQKHYTQPAVSWDQVPVDLSDRRPLSGIKVLDLSRAIAAPTIGRVCAALGATVIRVSCVKNTELPITLIDGCIGKTSVDIDLKTFEGRKKLLELIEEADVFIDGYRPAVMEHLGFGRDAVLGLVANRDRGLIYCQENCYGWKGPWVTRPGWAQIADTVCGVGLDIGRFHGYDEPHIFPGPNADYLTGHAGAAGVLHGLYLRSRQGGSYVVQCSLVVANMQMQSYGKYTEEQQTALKARNKDLIGKIRHYDEIVSHGKNQNVIRGFIADRTFDKAIKKDYYQKVDGSMWGLGDLDLVKLALEFQPSQESYVPLGQYVALGVVDCYVSGNEPDSPGTQGLLLLLPDGFGLAKHNLILADKFAKEGWRVVIPDYFEGDPLPIQFLKQDRSLSIDEQPWPEEEKQILRDLDFPAWLQRHDHARVSALLGNLTSHLRDKYPDSTIVGVGYCFGGKHVLRLSKNALRAAASFHPSFVEAEDLDGIQAPLYIGLAEEDDMVPASLPNDLHEWGSSRIRPGVPFKIESYPRMGHGFAARPDTEDKDVREQYQKAFVRTLEHFREFVSDKKR
;
A
#
# COMPACT_ATOMS: atom_id res chain seq x y z
N MET A 1 -11.16 -16.07 -29.87
CA MET A 1 -12.43 -16.79 -29.59
C MET A 1 -12.14 -17.86 -28.55
N ILE A 2 -12.39 -17.55 -27.27
CA ILE A 2 -12.54 -18.55 -26.21
C ILE A 2 -13.76 -18.10 -25.42
N ALA A 3 -14.93 -18.55 -25.87
CA ALA A 3 -16.15 -18.53 -25.09
C ALA A 3 -16.42 -19.99 -24.70
N GLY A 4 -15.81 -20.40 -23.59
CA GLY A 4 -16.16 -21.64 -22.92
C GLY A 4 -17.12 -21.29 -21.80
N GLN A 5 -18.41 -21.47 -22.05
CA GLN A 5 -19.43 -21.52 -21.00
C GLN A 5 -19.06 -22.65 -20.04
N ASN A 6 -18.57 -22.30 -18.86
CA ASN A 6 -18.62 -23.19 -17.70
C ASN A 6 -19.67 -22.62 -16.75
N HIS A 7 -20.76 -23.36 -16.61
CA HIS A 7 -21.77 -23.19 -15.56
C HIS A 7 -21.09 -23.24 -14.18
N ARG A 8 -20.76 -22.07 -13.63
CA ARG A 8 -20.81 -21.82 -12.18
C ARG A 8 -22.13 -21.08 -11.96
N ASP A 9 -22.88 -21.47 -10.93
CA ASP A 9 -24.07 -20.77 -10.48
C ASP A 9 -23.82 -19.25 -10.54
N GLU A 10 -24.59 -18.51 -11.34
CA GLU A 10 -24.30 -17.10 -11.65
C GLU A 10 -24.30 -16.29 -10.36
N VAL A 11 -23.10 -15.97 -9.86
CA VAL A 11 -22.93 -15.04 -8.75
C VAL A 11 -23.61 -13.73 -9.16
N PRO A 12 -24.62 -13.25 -8.42
CA PRO A 12 -25.30 -12.02 -8.75
C PRO A 12 -24.31 -10.86 -8.89
N TYR A 13 -24.59 -9.99 -9.85
CA TYR A 13 -23.75 -8.83 -10.09
C TYR A 13 -23.72 -7.93 -8.85
N THR A 14 -22.51 -7.60 -8.39
CA THR A 14 -22.19 -6.46 -7.55
C THR A 14 -20.87 -5.86 -8.05
N LEU A 15 -20.56 -4.63 -7.66
CA LEU A 15 -19.23 -4.04 -7.90
C LEU A 15 -18.10 -4.96 -7.42
N GLN A 16 -18.28 -5.61 -6.26
CA GLN A 16 -17.30 -6.50 -5.64
C GLN A 16 -17.14 -7.81 -6.41
N SER A 17 -18.25 -8.47 -6.77
CA SER A 17 -18.19 -9.74 -7.52
C SER A 17 -17.61 -9.55 -8.92
N GLU A 18 -17.90 -8.40 -9.55
CA GLU A 18 -17.32 -8.06 -10.85
C GLU A 18 -15.85 -7.62 -10.76
N ALA A 19 -15.45 -6.90 -9.71
CA ALA A 19 -14.04 -6.60 -9.45
C ALA A 19 -13.22 -7.88 -9.21
N GLN A 20 -13.75 -8.83 -8.44
CA GLN A 20 -13.17 -10.16 -8.25
C GLN A 20 -13.01 -10.89 -9.59
N ARG A 21 -14.06 -10.91 -10.43
CA ARG A 21 -13.99 -11.55 -11.75
C ARG A 21 -12.92 -10.91 -12.64
N ILE A 22 -12.83 -9.58 -12.66
CA ILE A 22 -11.80 -8.86 -13.43
C ILE A 22 -10.40 -9.19 -12.91
N TYR A 23 -10.19 -9.17 -11.59
CA TYR A 23 -8.95 -9.57 -10.96
C TYR A 23 -8.54 -10.99 -11.36
N GLU A 24 -9.45 -11.96 -11.30
CA GLU A 24 -9.18 -13.34 -11.71
C GLU A 24 -8.77 -13.45 -13.19
N VAL A 25 -9.40 -12.65 -14.06
CA VAL A 25 -9.01 -12.57 -15.49
C VAL A 25 -7.58 -12.05 -15.63
N ILE A 26 -7.19 -11.03 -14.87
CA ILE A 26 -5.82 -10.48 -14.90
C ILE A 26 -4.83 -11.53 -14.38
N VAL A 27 -5.11 -12.19 -13.25
CA VAL A 27 -4.24 -13.23 -12.66
C VAL A 27 -4.07 -14.42 -13.60
N ALA A 28 -5.12 -14.78 -14.33
CA ALA A 28 -5.12 -15.89 -15.28
C ALA A 28 -4.52 -15.55 -16.65
N ASP A 29 -4.16 -14.29 -16.93
CA ASP A 29 -3.65 -13.88 -18.24
C ASP A 29 -2.26 -14.51 -18.51
N PRO A 30 -2.14 -15.46 -19.45
CA PRO A 30 -0.88 -16.13 -19.70
C PRO A 30 0.19 -15.20 -20.28
N ARG A 31 -0.22 -14.06 -20.87
CA ARG A 31 0.71 -13.07 -21.45
C ARG A 31 1.49 -12.33 -20.37
N LEU A 32 0.95 -12.25 -19.15
CA LEU A 32 1.65 -11.66 -18.01
C LEU A 32 2.72 -12.62 -17.44
N ASN A 33 2.62 -13.92 -17.72
CA ASN A 33 3.56 -14.94 -17.25
C ASN A 33 3.84 -14.88 -15.73
N LEU A 34 2.78 -14.69 -14.95
CA LEU A 34 2.84 -14.58 -13.49
C LEU A 34 3.32 -15.91 -12.85
N PRO A 35 4.31 -15.92 -11.95
CA PRO A 35 4.77 -17.12 -11.26
C PRO A 35 3.67 -17.80 -10.43
N GLU A 36 3.71 -19.13 -10.35
CA GLU A 36 2.74 -19.93 -9.58
C GLU A 36 2.85 -19.64 -8.06
N GLU A 37 4.05 -19.31 -7.59
CA GLU A 37 4.32 -18.92 -6.20
C GLU A 37 3.68 -17.58 -5.83
N VAL A 38 3.38 -16.73 -6.82
CA VAL A 38 2.57 -15.53 -6.63
C VAL A 38 1.09 -15.90 -6.66
N LYS A 39 0.66 -16.70 -7.65
CA LYS A 39 -0.75 -17.11 -7.81
C LYS A 39 -1.33 -17.83 -6.60
N ARG A 40 -0.51 -18.51 -5.78
CA ARG A 40 -0.98 -19.17 -4.54
C ARG A 40 -1.65 -18.20 -3.54
N TRP A 41 -1.32 -16.91 -3.62
CA TRP A 41 -1.88 -15.86 -2.76
C TRP A 41 -3.17 -15.25 -3.31
N LYS A 42 -3.70 -15.76 -4.43
CA LYS A 42 -4.81 -15.12 -5.13
C LYS A 42 -6.06 -14.96 -4.25
N ASP A 43 -6.31 -15.93 -3.37
CA ASP A 43 -7.49 -16.00 -2.51
C ASP A 43 -7.34 -15.14 -1.24
N ASN A 44 -6.17 -14.54 -1.02
CA ASN A 44 -5.90 -13.57 0.05
C ASN A 44 -6.26 -12.13 -0.35
N VAL A 45 -6.74 -11.90 -1.58
CA VAL A 45 -7.22 -10.60 -2.04
C VAL A 45 -8.74 -10.55 -1.93
N GLN A 46 -9.27 -9.57 -1.20
CA GLN A 46 -10.69 -9.44 -0.89
C GLN A 46 -11.24 -8.12 -1.44
N PHE A 47 -12.39 -8.17 -2.12
CA PHE A 47 -13.08 -6.98 -2.63
C PHE A 47 -14.24 -6.60 -1.70
N THR A 48 -14.20 -5.38 -1.18
CA THR A 48 -15.09 -4.91 -0.11
C THR A 48 -15.79 -3.59 -0.49
N GLY A 49 -16.52 -3.00 0.45
CA GLY A 49 -17.22 -1.72 0.29
C GLY A 49 -18.75 -1.86 0.34
N ASP A 50 -19.43 -0.78 0.73
CA ASP A 50 -20.89 -0.80 0.95
C ASP A 50 -21.69 -0.54 -0.33
N GLU A 51 -21.07 0.07 -1.35
CA GLU A 51 -21.72 0.32 -2.63
C GLU A 51 -21.62 -0.94 -3.50
N THR A 52 -22.76 -1.45 -3.93
CA THR A 52 -22.86 -2.67 -4.74
C THR A 52 -23.24 -2.40 -6.18
N ASP A 53 -23.81 -1.22 -6.48
CA ASP A 53 -24.34 -0.89 -7.81
C ASP A 53 -23.44 0.10 -8.55
N PRO A 54 -23.46 0.10 -9.90
CA PRO A 54 -22.77 1.11 -10.69
C PRO A 54 -23.25 2.52 -10.30
N PHE A 55 -22.31 3.43 -10.08
CA PHE A 55 -22.62 4.81 -9.67
C PHE A 55 -21.96 5.88 -10.54
N PHE A 56 -20.83 5.58 -11.20
CA PHE A 56 -20.11 6.56 -12.00
C PHE A 56 -20.67 6.66 -13.43
N PRO A 57 -20.96 7.85 -14.00
CA PRO A 57 -21.80 8.02 -15.19
C PRO A 57 -21.06 7.76 -16.52
N VAL A 58 -20.56 6.54 -16.69
CA VAL A 58 -19.93 6.01 -17.90
C VAL A 58 -20.47 4.61 -18.18
N PRO A 59 -20.48 4.12 -19.43
CA PRO A 59 -21.03 2.80 -19.75
C PRO A 59 -20.09 1.64 -19.40
N PHE A 60 -18.89 1.93 -18.88
CA PHE A 60 -17.82 0.96 -18.63
C PHE A 60 -17.65 0.67 -17.13
N LYS A 61 -17.13 -0.53 -16.85
CA LYS A 61 -16.82 -1.04 -15.50
C LYS A 61 -15.55 -0.41 -14.92
N ALA A 62 -15.56 0.92 -14.74
CA ALA A 62 -14.38 1.69 -14.36
C ALA A 62 -13.94 1.42 -12.91
N ALA A 63 -14.88 1.35 -11.96
CA ALA A 63 -14.56 1.12 -10.55
C ALA A 63 -13.99 -0.29 -10.32
N GLU A 64 -14.59 -1.26 -10.98
CA GLU A 64 -14.27 -2.67 -10.97
C GLU A 64 -12.93 -2.93 -11.67
N SER A 65 -12.64 -2.22 -12.77
CA SER A 65 -11.34 -2.29 -13.45
C SER A 65 -10.21 -1.72 -12.59
N GLN A 66 -10.43 -0.58 -11.93
CA GLN A 66 -9.45 -0.02 -10.98
C GLN A 66 -9.24 -0.97 -9.80
N ALA A 67 -10.33 -1.47 -9.21
CA ALA A 67 -10.26 -2.40 -8.09
C ALA A 67 -9.54 -3.68 -8.48
N GLY A 68 -9.90 -4.33 -9.59
CA GLY A 68 -9.27 -5.57 -10.01
C GLY A 68 -7.76 -5.43 -10.28
N LEU A 69 -7.34 -4.30 -10.86
CA LEU A 69 -5.92 -4.01 -11.09
C LEU A 69 -5.17 -3.66 -9.79
N LEU A 70 -5.81 -2.97 -8.84
CA LEU A 70 -5.25 -2.76 -7.50
C LEU A 70 -5.17 -4.07 -6.71
N GLY A 71 -6.16 -4.96 -6.81
CA GLY A 71 -6.10 -6.31 -6.25
C GLY A 71 -4.95 -7.11 -6.82
N TYR A 72 -4.65 -6.95 -8.12
CA TYR A 72 -3.48 -7.56 -8.75
C TYR A 72 -2.15 -6.99 -8.22
N ILE A 73 -2.07 -5.69 -7.93
CA ILE A 73 -0.92 -5.10 -7.22
C ILE A 73 -0.83 -5.68 -5.79
N GLY A 74 -1.97 -5.79 -5.10
CA GLY A 74 -2.10 -6.40 -3.78
C GLY A 74 -1.54 -7.82 -3.76
N LEU A 75 -1.90 -8.65 -4.74
CA LEU A 75 -1.38 -10.01 -4.91
C LEU A 75 0.16 -10.06 -4.99
N LEU A 76 0.74 -9.21 -5.84
CA LEU A 76 2.20 -9.12 -5.96
C LEU A 76 2.86 -8.65 -4.66
N ALA A 77 2.24 -7.68 -3.99
CA ALA A 77 2.69 -7.17 -2.69
C ALA A 77 2.62 -8.23 -1.59
N LEU A 78 1.57 -9.06 -1.55
CA LEU A 78 1.46 -10.21 -0.64
C LEU A 78 2.59 -11.21 -0.87
N ALA A 79 2.84 -11.58 -2.13
CA ALA A 79 3.92 -12.52 -2.46
C ALA A 79 5.30 -11.98 -2.07
N ILE A 80 5.57 -10.69 -2.28
CA ILE A 80 6.82 -10.04 -1.85
C ILE A 80 6.91 -9.99 -0.33
N ALA A 81 5.84 -9.61 0.38
CA ALA A 81 5.83 -9.55 1.84
C ALA A 81 6.11 -10.92 2.47
N GLN A 82 5.55 -11.99 1.90
CA GLN A 82 5.87 -13.34 2.32
C GLN A 82 7.32 -13.71 2.04
N ASP A 83 7.80 -13.52 0.80
CA ASP A 83 9.15 -13.95 0.41
C ASP A 83 10.24 -13.19 1.19
N ARG A 84 9.95 -11.97 1.60
CA ARG A 84 10.89 -11.09 2.30
C ARG A 84 10.84 -11.16 3.81
N TYR A 85 9.64 -11.28 4.38
CA TYR A 85 9.43 -11.15 5.82
C TYR A 85 8.74 -12.35 6.45
N GLY A 86 8.31 -13.34 5.64
CA GLY A 86 7.44 -14.43 6.12
C GLY A 86 6.07 -13.93 6.60
N ILE A 87 5.63 -12.74 6.16
CA ILE A 87 4.33 -12.16 6.50
C ILE A 87 3.27 -12.73 5.57
N GLU A 88 2.41 -13.57 6.13
CA GLU A 88 1.13 -13.89 5.51
C GLU A 88 0.13 -12.83 5.96
N GLN A 89 -0.72 -12.37 5.05
CA GLN A 89 -1.72 -11.34 5.33
C GLN A 89 -2.76 -11.37 4.21
N GLU A 90 -3.89 -10.72 4.44
CA GLU A 90 -4.88 -10.45 3.41
C GLU A 90 -4.72 -9.04 2.87
N CYS A 91 -5.16 -8.81 1.63
CA CYS A 91 -5.23 -7.51 1.01
C CYS A 91 -6.68 -7.19 0.67
N HIS A 92 -7.24 -6.17 1.32
CA HIS A 92 -8.63 -5.73 1.12
C HIS A 92 -8.66 -4.51 0.21
N ILE A 93 -9.57 -4.53 -0.77
CA ILE A 93 -9.77 -3.50 -1.79
C ILE A 93 -11.23 -3.02 -1.75
N ASP A 94 -11.47 -1.83 -1.18
CA ASP A 94 -12.78 -1.19 -1.29
C ASP A 94 -12.98 -0.67 -2.73
N VAL A 95 -14.02 -1.16 -3.41
CA VAL A 95 -14.23 -0.88 -4.85
C VAL A 95 -14.59 0.59 -5.11
N SER A 96 -15.27 1.27 -4.18
CA SER A 96 -15.55 2.70 -4.31
C SER A 96 -14.28 3.53 -4.11
N GLN A 97 -13.44 3.16 -3.14
CA GLN A 97 -12.14 3.79 -2.94
C GLN A 97 -11.21 3.57 -4.15
N ALA A 98 -11.25 2.39 -4.77
CA ALA A 98 -10.47 2.10 -5.96
C ALA A 98 -10.81 3.03 -7.14
N LEU A 99 -12.09 3.34 -7.36
CA LEU A 99 -12.45 4.36 -8.34
C LEU A 99 -11.92 5.74 -7.95
N LEU A 100 -11.98 6.10 -6.66
CA LEU A 100 -11.45 7.36 -6.15
C LEU A 100 -9.93 7.48 -6.41
N ASN A 101 -9.20 6.37 -6.29
CA ASN A 101 -7.78 6.27 -6.67
C ASN A 101 -7.60 6.54 -8.18
N GLY A 102 -8.52 6.04 -9.00
CA GLY A 102 -8.60 6.32 -10.44
C GLY A 102 -8.95 7.77 -10.81
N LEU A 103 -9.19 8.64 -9.82
CA LEU A 103 -9.58 10.04 -10.00
C LEU A 103 -8.79 11.00 -9.09
N GLY A 104 -7.77 10.51 -8.37
CA GLY A 104 -7.21 11.12 -7.15
C GLY A 104 -6.84 12.61 -7.25
N ALA A 105 -6.27 13.03 -8.38
CA ALA A 105 -5.87 14.41 -8.66
C ALA A 105 -7.04 15.42 -8.55
N LEU A 106 -8.27 14.95 -8.77
CA LEU A 106 -9.48 15.79 -8.69
C LEU A 106 -10.11 15.79 -7.28
N PHE A 107 -9.58 14.99 -6.35
CA PHE A 107 -10.18 14.75 -5.03
C PHE A 107 -9.30 15.22 -3.85
N VAL A 108 -8.34 16.11 -4.09
CA VAL A 108 -7.51 16.71 -3.03
C VAL A 108 -8.29 17.76 -2.23
N ARG A 109 -8.20 17.70 -0.89
CA ARG A 109 -8.83 18.69 0.01
C ARG A 109 -7.82 19.39 0.91
N HIS A 110 -8.10 20.64 1.24
CA HIS A 110 -7.37 21.47 2.22
C HIS A 110 -8.40 22.07 3.17
N GLU A 111 -8.27 21.86 4.47
CA GLU A 111 -9.22 22.38 5.48
C GLU A 111 -10.69 21.98 5.20
N SER A 112 -10.93 20.74 4.74
CA SER A 112 -12.25 20.24 4.27
C SER A 112 -12.81 20.91 3.01
N GLU A 113 -12.09 21.81 2.35
CA GLU A 113 -12.48 22.41 1.08
C GLU A 113 -11.78 21.73 -0.11
N TRP A 114 -12.40 21.76 -1.28
CA TRP A 114 -11.77 21.26 -2.50
C TRP A 114 -10.57 22.13 -2.89
N LEU A 115 -9.39 21.52 -2.95
CA LEU A 115 -8.18 22.24 -3.34
C LEU A 115 -8.09 22.41 -4.85
N SER A 116 -8.60 21.41 -5.59
CA SER A 116 -8.61 21.40 -7.06
C SER A 116 -9.27 22.67 -7.63
N GLY A 117 -8.53 23.36 -8.52
CA GLY A 117 -8.97 24.61 -9.14
C GLY A 117 -8.96 25.86 -8.23
N SER A 118 -8.57 25.74 -6.95
CA SER A 118 -8.57 26.87 -6.01
C SER A 118 -7.38 27.82 -6.22
N PRO A 119 -7.49 29.11 -5.83
CA PRO A 119 -6.36 30.03 -5.81
C PRO A 119 -5.20 29.57 -4.92
N LYS A 120 -5.51 28.87 -3.80
CA LYS A 120 -4.51 28.29 -2.90
C LYS A 120 -3.64 27.26 -3.64
N MET A 121 -4.25 26.38 -4.44
CA MET A 121 -3.52 25.40 -5.26
C MET A 121 -2.62 26.08 -6.29
N MET A 122 -3.15 27.09 -6.99
CA MET A 122 -2.37 27.84 -7.98
C MET A 122 -1.14 28.49 -7.35
N ALA A 123 -1.29 29.08 -6.16
CA ALA A 123 -0.18 29.68 -5.42
C ALA A 123 0.84 28.62 -4.98
N ALA A 124 0.38 27.49 -4.44
CA ALA A 124 1.19 26.39 -3.93
C ALA A 124 2.16 25.79 -4.96
N VAL A 125 1.78 25.79 -6.23
CA VAL A 125 2.56 25.17 -7.32
C VAL A 125 3.01 26.18 -8.38
N GLN A 126 2.89 27.48 -8.08
CA GLN A 126 3.24 28.57 -8.99
C GLN A 126 4.65 28.47 -9.55
N ARG A 127 5.59 27.91 -8.78
CA ARG A 127 6.97 27.68 -9.20
C ARG A 127 7.09 26.79 -10.45
N TRP A 128 6.18 25.84 -10.65
CA TRP A 128 6.19 24.91 -11.79
C TRP A 128 5.10 25.24 -12.81
N ASP A 129 4.08 26.01 -12.42
CA ASP A 129 3.07 26.52 -13.34
C ASP A 129 3.56 27.81 -14.02
N HIS A 130 4.15 27.64 -15.21
CA HIS A 130 4.58 28.75 -16.06
C HIS A 130 3.43 29.47 -16.79
N GLY A 131 2.17 29.14 -16.49
CA GLY A 131 1.00 29.88 -16.96
C GLY A 131 0.67 29.69 -18.45
N MET A 132 1.32 28.74 -19.13
CA MET A 132 1.22 28.53 -20.58
C MET A 132 -0.19 28.17 -21.07
N THR A 133 -1.03 27.65 -20.18
CA THR A 133 -2.41 27.21 -20.45
C THR A 133 -3.48 28.01 -19.69
N ARG A 134 -3.09 28.98 -18.82
CA ARG A 134 -4.04 29.69 -17.93
C ARG A 134 -5.07 30.53 -18.67
N GLU A 135 -4.69 31.05 -19.83
CA GLU A 135 -5.61 31.79 -20.67
C GLU A 135 -6.67 30.83 -21.23
N LEU A 136 -7.94 31.14 -20.96
CA LEU A 136 -9.07 30.30 -21.38
C LEU A 136 -9.01 29.93 -22.86
N TYR A 137 -8.61 30.88 -23.70
CA TYR A 137 -8.42 30.69 -25.14
C TYR A 137 -7.43 29.57 -25.48
N ARG A 138 -6.32 29.49 -24.73
CA ARG A 138 -5.26 28.49 -24.90
C ARG A 138 -5.67 27.15 -24.29
N GLN A 139 -6.34 27.16 -23.13
CA GLN A 139 -6.90 25.96 -22.49
C GLN A 139 -7.88 25.23 -23.43
N LEU A 140 -8.83 25.98 -24.01
CA LEU A 140 -9.90 25.40 -24.84
C LEU A 140 -9.41 24.88 -26.20
N GLY A 141 -8.14 25.10 -26.56
CA GLY A 141 -7.53 24.38 -27.69
C GLY A 141 -7.48 22.87 -27.46
N THR A 142 -7.46 22.41 -26.20
CA THR A 142 -7.72 21.00 -25.87
C THR A 142 -9.22 20.76 -25.86
N ASN A 143 -9.78 20.25 -26.94
CA ASN A 143 -11.21 19.89 -27.04
C ASN A 143 -11.45 19.07 -28.31
N ILE A 144 -12.68 18.56 -28.47
CA ILE A 144 -13.06 17.77 -29.64
C ILE A 144 -13.93 18.61 -30.56
N TYR A 145 -13.64 18.60 -31.86
CA TYR A 145 -14.37 19.38 -32.86
C TYR A 145 -14.64 18.54 -34.10
N LYS A 146 -15.69 18.91 -34.85
CA LYS A 146 -16.06 18.22 -36.08
C LYS A 146 -15.24 18.77 -37.25
N SER A 147 -14.54 17.90 -37.96
CA SER A 147 -13.76 18.24 -39.16
C SER A 147 -14.64 18.38 -40.39
N LYS A 148 -14.06 18.89 -41.48
CA LYS A 148 -14.75 19.14 -42.77
C LYS A 148 -15.38 17.89 -43.39
N ASP A 149 -14.72 16.75 -43.25
CA ASP A 149 -15.18 15.43 -43.71
C ASP A 149 -16.24 14.79 -42.79
N GLY A 150 -16.71 15.53 -41.77
CA GLY A 150 -17.75 15.09 -40.85
C GLY A 150 -17.28 14.19 -39.71
N ARG A 151 -15.98 13.88 -39.66
CA ARG A 151 -15.36 13.11 -38.57
C ARG A 151 -15.18 13.98 -37.33
N TRP A 152 -15.05 13.35 -36.17
CA TRP A 152 -14.68 14.06 -34.95
C TRP A 152 -13.16 13.99 -34.76
N TYR A 153 -12.55 15.10 -34.39
CA TYR A 153 -11.12 15.23 -34.17
C TYR A 153 -10.84 15.81 -32.79
N SER A 154 -10.09 15.05 -31.98
CA SER A 154 -9.69 15.44 -30.62
C SER A 154 -8.36 16.20 -30.70
N LEU A 155 -8.40 17.49 -30.36
CA LEU A 155 -7.22 18.34 -30.24
C LEU A 155 -6.72 18.33 -28.80
N HIS A 156 -5.40 18.45 -28.62
CA HIS A 156 -4.82 18.63 -27.30
C HIS A 156 -3.65 19.63 -27.33
N GLY A 157 -3.75 20.68 -26.51
CA GLY A 157 -2.78 21.77 -26.41
C GLY A 157 -1.52 21.44 -25.58
N ASN A 158 -1.45 20.25 -24.98
CA ASN A 158 -0.35 19.87 -24.07
C ASN A 158 -0.23 20.88 -22.90
N MET A 159 0.89 20.89 -22.18
CA MET A 159 1.21 21.94 -21.21
C MET A 159 1.70 23.25 -21.87
N ASN A 160 1.72 23.30 -23.21
CA ASN A 160 2.06 24.49 -23.99
C ASN A 160 1.32 24.47 -25.34
N PRO A 161 0.19 25.19 -25.47
CA PRO A 161 -0.63 25.19 -26.68
C PRO A 161 -0.03 25.91 -27.88
N THR A 162 1.17 26.52 -27.77
CA THR A 162 1.78 27.30 -28.87
C THR A 162 1.80 26.54 -30.21
N PRO A 163 2.29 25.28 -30.28
CA PRO A 163 2.34 24.54 -31.55
C PRO A 163 0.96 24.22 -32.11
N LEU A 164 -0.05 24.02 -31.24
CA LEU A 164 -1.43 23.79 -31.65
C LEU A 164 -2.04 25.04 -32.29
N LEU A 165 -1.82 26.22 -31.68
CA LEU A 165 -2.34 27.48 -32.21
C LEU A 165 -1.65 27.86 -33.53
N GLU A 166 -0.34 27.59 -33.65
CA GLU A 166 0.41 27.71 -34.92
C GLU A 166 -0.13 26.76 -35.99
N MET A 167 -0.41 25.50 -35.62
CA MET A 167 -0.99 24.50 -36.53
C MET A 167 -2.34 24.94 -37.11
N LEU A 168 -3.19 25.52 -36.27
CA LEU A 168 -4.53 25.98 -36.67
C LEU A 168 -4.53 27.39 -37.26
N ASN A 169 -3.37 28.06 -37.29
CA ASN A 169 -3.22 29.45 -37.72
C ASN A 169 -4.20 30.40 -37.00
N VAL A 170 -4.30 30.26 -35.68
CA VAL A 170 -5.11 31.13 -34.82
C VAL A 170 -4.20 31.99 -33.94
N PRO A 171 -4.65 33.17 -33.48
CA PRO A 171 -3.87 34.04 -32.60
C PRO A 171 -3.34 33.31 -31.36
N GLN A 172 -2.16 33.70 -30.87
CA GLN A 172 -1.60 33.12 -29.65
C GLN A 172 -2.36 33.53 -28.39
N HIS A 173 -3.07 34.66 -28.44
CA HIS A 173 -3.81 35.23 -27.32
C HIS A 173 -5.20 35.68 -27.75
N ASN A 174 -6.09 35.81 -26.77
CA ASN A 174 -7.45 36.29 -26.89
C ASN A 174 -7.52 37.81 -27.03
N GLU A 175 -6.87 38.35 -28.06
CA GLU A 175 -6.82 39.80 -28.32
C GLU A 175 -8.21 40.42 -28.50
N LYS A 176 -9.21 39.60 -28.85
CA LYS A 176 -10.59 40.00 -29.09
C LYS A 176 -11.50 39.82 -27.87
N ASN A 177 -10.98 39.39 -26.71
CA ASN A 177 -11.75 39.12 -25.50
C ASN A 177 -12.97 38.20 -25.74
N LEU A 178 -12.80 37.18 -26.57
CA LEU A 178 -13.83 36.19 -26.87
C LEU A 178 -14.27 35.48 -25.59
N THR A 179 -15.58 35.33 -25.43
CA THR A 179 -16.20 34.53 -24.36
C THR A 179 -16.01 33.04 -24.62
N TRP A 180 -16.26 32.21 -23.59
CA TRP A 180 -16.16 30.74 -23.71
C TRP A 180 -16.92 30.18 -24.94
N PRO A 181 -18.21 30.51 -25.19
CA PRO A 181 -18.92 30.02 -26.38
C PRO A 181 -18.30 30.49 -27.69
N GLN A 182 -17.82 31.74 -27.74
CA GLN A 182 -17.18 32.30 -28.95
C GLN A 182 -15.84 31.65 -29.26
N ILE A 183 -15.09 31.23 -28.23
CA ILE A 183 -13.84 30.46 -28.42
C ILE A 183 -14.14 29.08 -28.99
N ILE A 184 -15.14 28.38 -28.43
CA ILE A 184 -15.60 27.07 -28.94
C ILE A 184 -16.06 27.19 -30.39
N GLU A 185 -16.85 28.22 -30.72
CA GLU A 185 -17.30 28.49 -32.09
C GLU A 185 -16.12 28.78 -33.04
N MET A 186 -15.14 29.57 -32.61
CA MET A 186 -13.93 29.85 -33.40
C MET A 186 -13.18 28.55 -33.74
N TYR A 187 -12.86 27.71 -32.75
CA TYR A 187 -12.18 26.43 -33.03
C TYR A 187 -13.03 25.52 -33.90
N SER A 188 -14.35 25.46 -33.67
CA SER A 188 -15.27 24.68 -34.50
C SER A 188 -15.25 25.14 -35.95
N ASN A 189 -15.25 26.45 -36.19
CA ASN A 189 -15.18 27.04 -37.53
C ASN A 189 -13.85 26.73 -38.22
N VAL A 190 -12.72 26.79 -37.50
CA VAL A 190 -11.40 26.48 -38.08
C VAL A 190 -11.30 24.99 -38.40
N VAL A 191 -11.57 24.12 -37.42
CA VAL A 191 -11.47 22.66 -37.59
C VAL A 191 -12.45 22.17 -38.65
N GLY A 192 -13.66 22.74 -38.73
CA GLY A 192 -14.67 22.43 -39.74
C GLY A 192 -14.27 22.76 -41.19
N THR A 193 -13.14 23.43 -41.42
CA THR A 193 -12.60 23.69 -42.77
C THR A 193 -11.49 22.72 -43.19
N ILE A 194 -11.05 21.83 -42.30
CA ILE A 194 -9.88 20.96 -42.50
C ILE A 194 -10.34 19.49 -42.42
N ASP A 195 -9.88 18.65 -43.34
CA ASP A 195 -10.19 17.21 -43.33
C ASP A 195 -9.41 16.49 -42.19
N SER A 196 -10.01 15.45 -41.59
CA SER A 196 -9.46 14.82 -40.38
C SER A 196 -8.07 14.19 -40.59
N GLU A 197 -7.80 13.64 -41.78
CA GLU A 197 -6.49 13.09 -42.15
C GLU A 197 -5.41 14.17 -42.19
N VAL A 198 -5.74 15.38 -42.67
CA VAL A 198 -4.82 16.52 -42.70
C VAL A 198 -4.49 16.97 -41.28
N LEU A 199 -5.50 17.05 -40.40
CA LEU A 199 -5.32 17.36 -38.98
C LEU A 199 -4.45 16.32 -38.29
N ASP A 200 -4.67 15.01 -38.56
CA ASP A 200 -3.88 13.92 -37.97
C ASP A 200 -2.41 14.00 -38.39
N ASN A 201 -2.15 14.24 -39.67
CA ASN A 201 -0.80 14.41 -40.18
C ASN A 201 -0.11 15.67 -39.62
N TRP A 202 -0.81 16.80 -39.59
CA TRP A 202 -0.28 18.03 -39.02
C TRP A 202 0.04 17.87 -37.53
N SER A 203 -0.88 17.33 -36.74
CA SER A 203 -0.71 17.16 -35.30
C SER A 203 0.49 16.26 -35.01
N ASN A 204 0.52 15.07 -35.61
CA ASN A 204 1.44 14.02 -35.21
C ASN A 204 2.80 14.09 -35.91
N ASN A 205 2.85 14.46 -37.19
CA ASN A 205 4.08 14.39 -38.00
C ASN A 205 4.74 15.76 -38.20
N VAL A 206 3.95 16.85 -38.30
CA VAL A 206 4.47 18.20 -38.60
C VAL A 206 4.75 18.98 -37.31
N TYR A 207 3.70 19.26 -36.54
CA TYR A 207 3.76 20.12 -35.35
C TYR A 207 4.06 19.36 -34.06
N ARG A 208 3.96 18.02 -34.08
CA ARG A 208 4.24 17.12 -32.95
C ARG A 208 3.44 17.46 -31.69
N THR A 209 2.21 17.96 -31.87
CA THR A 209 1.21 18.20 -30.82
C THR A 209 0.20 17.05 -30.77
N PRO A 210 -0.29 16.63 -29.59
CA PRO A 210 -1.24 15.52 -29.54
C PRO A 210 -2.56 15.88 -30.22
N GLY A 211 -3.03 14.95 -31.03
CA GLY A 211 -4.31 15.03 -31.70
C GLY A 211 -4.63 13.70 -32.39
N THR A 212 -5.91 13.37 -32.49
CA THR A 212 -6.36 12.13 -33.12
C THR A 212 -7.75 12.27 -33.70
N VAL A 213 -8.01 11.51 -34.76
CA VAL A 213 -9.39 11.21 -35.16
C VAL A 213 -10.03 10.37 -34.05
N CYS A 214 -11.28 10.68 -33.70
CA CYS A 214 -12.07 9.87 -32.77
C CYS A 214 -12.65 8.68 -33.54
N LEU A 215 -12.24 7.47 -33.17
CA LEU A 215 -12.59 6.24 -33.89
C LEU A 215 -13.59 5.42 -33.08
N GLU A 216 -14.37 4.59 -33.76
CA GLU A 216 -15.05 3.47 -33.11
C GLU A 216 -14.03 2.43 -32.63
N LYS A 217 -14.42 1.58 -31.68
CA LYS A 217 -13.54 0.50 -31.19
C LYS A 217 -13.09 -0.41 -32.33
N GLU A 218 -14.03 -0.92 -33.13
CA GLU A 218 -13.75 -1.83 -34.23
C GLU A 218 -12.93 -1.15 -35.34
N GLU A 219 -13.17 0.14 -35.55
CA GLU A 219 -12.38 0.95 -36.48
C GLU A 219 -10.93 1.03 -36.02
N PHE A 220 -10.69 1.39 -34.75
CA PHE A 220 -9.36 1.44 -34.17
C PHE A 220 -8.63 0.09 -34.26
N GLU A 221 -9.28 -1.01 -33.86
CA GLU A 221 -8.73 -2.37 -33.92
C GLU A 221 -8.37 -2.80 -35.35
N SER A 222 -9.00 -2.20 -36.36
CA SER A 222 -8.70 -2.47 -37.78
C SER A 222 -7.47 -1.69 -38.31
N THR A 223 -7.07 -0.60 -37.63
CA THR A 223 -5.89 0.20 -38.01
C THR A 223 -4.60 -0.59 -37.83
N PRO A 224 -3.50 -0.21 -38.51
CA PRO A 224 -2.19 -0.83 -38.26
C PRO A 224 -1.72 -0.71 -36.80
N GLN A 225 -2.09 0.37 -36.10
CA GLN A 225 -1.77 0.53 -34.68
C GLN A 225 -2.59 -0.43 -33.82
N GLY A 226 -3.91 -0.42 -33.95
CA GLY A 226 -4.80 -1.29 -33.19
C GLY A 226 -4.45 -2.77 -33.37
N LYS A 227 -4.18 -3.20 -34.61
CA LYS A 227 -3.69 -4.56 -34.91
C LYS A 227 -2.40 -4.92 -34.18
N ALA A 228 -1.49 -3.95 -33.99
CA ALA A 228 -0.20 -4.19 -33.36
C ALA A 228 -0.30 -4.37 -31.85
N ILE A 229 -1.29 -3.75 -31.19
CA ILE A 229 -1.38 -3.69 -29.72
C ILE A 229 -2.63 -4.38 -29.13
N LYS A 230 -3.61 -4.79 -29.93
CA LYS A 230 -4.88 -5.37 -29.43
C LYS A 230 -4.73 -6.60 -28.54
N ASP A 231 -3.63 -7.33 -28.72
CA ASP A 231 -3.33 -8.55 -27.98
C ASP A 231 -2.35 -8.29 -26.82
N GLU A 232 -2.00 -7.03 -26.52
CA GLU A 232 -1.15 -6.71 -25.38
C GLU A 232 -1.89 -6.84 -24.04
N PRO A 233 -1.25 -7.40 -23.00
CA PRO A 233 -1.75 -7.35 -21.63
C PRO A 233 -1.61 -5.92 -21.05
N TYR A 234 -2.11 -5.68 -19.83
CA TYR A 234 -1.98 -4.38 -19.15
C TYR A 234 -0.57 -3.78 -19.15
N TYR A 235 0.45 -4.64 -19.02
CA TYR A 235 1.85 -4.27 -19.16
C TYR A 235 2.64 -5.44 -19.76
N ASN A 236 3.69 -5.15 -20.52
CA ASN A 236 4.66 -6.15 -20.92
C ASN A 236 5.85 -6.12 -19.95
N LEU A 237 6.34 -7.28 -19.52
CA LEU A 237 7.56 -7.43 -18.72
C LEU A 237 8.60 -8.21 -19.53
N ILE A 238 9.69 -7.54 -19.89
CA ILE A 238 10.66 -8.04 -20.87
C ILE A 238 12.03 -8.25 -20.20
N PRO A 239 12.48 -9.50 -20.00
CA PRO A 239 13.81 -9.77 -19.45
C PRO A 239 14.91 -9.36 -20.44
N GLN A 240 15.95 -8.70 -19.93
CA GLN A 240 17.04 -8.18 -20.75
C GLN A 240 18.21 -9.16 -20.78
N LYS A 241 18.20 -10.05 -21.78
CA LYS A 241 19.10 -11.22 -21.89
C LYS A 241 20.61 -10.91 -21.84
N HIS A 242 21.02 -9.69 -22.15
CA HIS A 242 22.43 -9.29 -22.15
C HIS A 242 22.92 -8.80 -20.78
N TYR A 243 22.03 -8.64 -19.81
CA TYR A 243 22.34 -8.16 -18.46
C TYR A 243 22.14 -9.33 -17.48
N THR A 244 23.25 -9.95 -17.08
CA THR A 244 23.28 -11.23 -16.35
C THR A 244 23.66 -11.07 -14.87
N GLN A 245 23.33 -9.93 -14.26
CA GLN A 245 23.55 -9.70 -12.83
C GLN A 245 22.88 -10.83 -12.01
N PRO A 246 23.48 -11.28 -10.91
CA PRO A 246 22.92 -12.35 -10.10
C PRO A 246 21.57 -11.97 -9.48
N ALA A 247 20.84 -12.98 -9.00
CA ALA A 247 19.66 -12.80 -8.18
C ALA A 247 20.03 -12.05 -6.89
N VAL A 248 19.18 -11.11 -6.49
CA VAL A 248 19.37 -10.27 -5.30
C VAL A 248 18.36 -10.71 -4.26
N SER A 249 18.78 -11.52 -3.28
CA SER A 249 17.89 -11.90 -2.18
C SER A 249 17.40 -10.65 -1.46
N TRP A 250 16.16 -10.66 -0.97
CA TRP A 250 15.58 -9.50 -0.30
C TRP A 250 16.38 -9.06 0.94
N ASP A 251 17.09 -10.00 1.57
CA ASP A 251 17.99 -9.80 2.72
C ASP A 251 19.19 -8.91 2.39
N GLN A 252 19.55 -8.79 1.10
CA GLN A 252 20.63 -7.93 0.61
C GLN A 252 20.16 -6.49 0.37
N VAL A 253 18.85 -6.21 0.42
CA VAL A 253 18.30 -4.86 0.35
C VAL A 253 18.30 -4.26 1.75
N PRO A 254 19.08 -3.18 2.01
CA PRO A 254 19.09 -2.53 3.32
C PRO A 254 17.67 -2.14 3.74
N VAL A 255 17.23 -2.62 4.90
CA VAL A 255 15.87 -2.42 5.38
C VAL A 255 15.90 -1.95 6.84
N ASP A 256 15.09 -0.93 7.13
CA ASP A 256 14.67 -0.67 8.50
C ASP A 256 13.60 -1.72 8.84
N LEU A 257 13.92 -2.65 9.74
CA LEU A 257 12.99 -3.73 10.12
C LEU A 257 11.70 -3.23 10.79
N SER A 258 11.65 -1.95 11.19
CA SER A 258 10.41 -1.31 11.64
C SER A 258 9.43 -1.01 10.49
N ASP A 259 9.93 -0.92 9.24
CA ASP A 259 9.11 -0.78 8.03
C ASP A 259 9.12 -2.07 7.20
N ARG A 260 8.07 -2.87 7.39
CA ARG A 260 7.86 -4.16 6.71
C ARG A 260 6.94 -4.05 5.49
N ARG A 261 6.77 -2.85 4.93
CA ARG A 261 6.04 -2.72 3.66
C ARG A 261 6.83 -3.40 2.53
N PRO A 262 6.16 -3.97 1.51
CA PRO A 262 6.80 -4.87 0.53
C PRO A 262 8.04 -4.29 -0.17
N LEU A 263 8.04 -2.99 -0.45
CA LEU A 263 9.10 -2.29 -1.16
C LEU A 263 10.01 -1.45 -0.26
N SER A 264 9.96 -1.63 1.06
CA SER A 264 10.87 -0.94 2.00
C SER A 264 12.34 -1.09 1.56
N GLY A 265 13.13 -0.01 1.56
CA GLY A 265 14.53 -0.04 1.10
C GLY A 265 14.76 -0.09 -0.42
N ILE A 266 13.72 -0.29 -1.25
CA ILE A 266 13.83 -0.19 -2.72
C ILE A 266 13.93 1.28 -3.13
N LYS A 267 14.90 1.61 -4.01
CA LYS A 267 15.12 2.97 -4.51
C LYS A 267 14.55 3.14 -5.92
N VAL A 268 13.63 4.09 -6.08
CA VAL A 268 12.96 4.38 -7.36
C VAL A 268 13.34 5.78 -7.82
N LEU A 269 13.87 5.90 -9.03
CA LEU A 269 14.02 7.19 -9.72
C LEU A 269 12.84 7.41 -10.64
N ASP A 270 12.13 8.50 -10.40
CA ASP A 270 10.91 8.84 -11.11
C ASP A 270 11.12 10.08 -12.01
N LEU A 271 11.26 9.84 -13.32
CA LEU A 271 11.41 10.86 -14.35
C LEU A 271 10.10 11.01 -15.14
N SER A 272 9.05 11.34 -14.40
CA SER A 272 7.71 11.47 -14.97
C SER A 272 7.01 12.77 -14.61
N ARG A 273 5.95 13.06 -15.36
CA ARG A 273 5.12 14.27 -15.28
C ARG A 273 3.65 13.90 -15.50
N ALA A 274 2.74 14.83 -15.24
CA ALA A 274 1.29 14.61 -15.31
C ALA A 274 0.79 13.55 -14.32
N ILE A 275 0.22 12.42 -14.76
CA ILE A 275 -0.55 11.49 -13.89
C ILE A 275 -0.12 10.02 -14.05
N ALA A 276 -0.09 9.46 -15.27
CA ALA A 276 0.10 8.02 -15.48
C ALA A 276 1.41 7.48 -14.87
N ALA A 277 2.55 7.93 -15.36
CA ALA A 277 3.84 7.52 -14.81
C ALA A 277 4.08 7.97 -13.35
N PRO A 278 3.66 9.18 -12.90
CA PRO A 278 3.73 9.53 -11.48
C PRO A 278 2.95 8.58 -10.58
N THR A 279 1.84 8.00 -11.04
CA THR A 279 1.07 7.00 -10.28
C THR A 279 1.91 5.76 -9.98
N ILE A 280 2.78 5.33 -10.90
CA ILE A 280 3.71 4.19 -10.69
C ILE A 280 4.57 4.44 -9.45
N GLY A 281 5.22 5.60 -9.40
CA GLY A 281 6.05 6.00 -8.26
C GLY A 281 5.24 6.16 -6.97
N ARG A 282 4.00 6.66 -7.05
CA ARG A 282 3.13 6.83 -5.87
C ARG A 282 2.76 5.49 -5.25
N VAL A 283 2.40 4.49 -6.06
CA VAL A 283 2.15 3.12 -5.59
C VAL A 283 3.40 2.56 -4.93
N CYS A 284 4.57 2.73 -5.56
CA CYS A 284 5.82 2.25 -4.99
C CYS A 284 6.11 2.89 -3.61
N ALA A 285 5.91 4.21 -3.47
CA ALA A 285 6.10 4.92 -2.21
C ALA A 285 5.13 4.46 -1.11
N ALA A 286 3.85 4.26 -1.45
CA ALA A 286 2.86 3.74 -0.52
C ALA A 286 3.25 2.36 0.02
N LEU A 287 3.86 1.53 -0.82
CA LEU A 287 4.40 0.21 -0.48
C LEU A 287 5.81 0.24 0.13
N GLY A 288 6.34 1.42 0.48
CA GLY A 288 7.59 1.56 1.25
C GLY A 288 8.85 1.93 0.47
N ALA A 289 8.77 2.03 -0.86
CA ALA A 289 9.93 2.43 -1.64
C ALA A 289 10.37 3.87 -1.34
N THR A 290 11.67 4.13 -1.37
CA THR A 290 12.21 5.49 -1.42
C THR A 290 12.12 5.99 -2.85
N VAL A 291 11.19 6.92 -3.11
CA VAL A 291 10.93 7.41 -4.46
C VAL A 291 11.47 8.84 -4.61
N ILE A 292 12.45 9.00 -5.50
CA ILE A 292 13.07 10.28 -5.82
C ILE A 292 12.54 10.73 -7.18
N ARG A 293 11.66 11.73 -7.17
CA ARG A 293 11.21 12.40 -8.39
C ARG A 293 12.28 13.37 -8.87
N VAL A 294 12.75 13.17 -10.09
CA VAL A 294 13.71 14.04 -10.75
C VAL A 294 12.96 14.94 -11.73
N SER A 295 12.85 16.22 -11.41
CA SER A 295 12.26 17.22 -12.30
C SER A 295 13.13 18.48 -12.32
N CYS A 296 12.73 19.49 -13.09
CA CYS A 296 13.40 20.78 -13.15
C CYS A 296 12.38 21.90 -12.97
N VAL A 297 12.74 22.96 -12.25
CA VAL A 297 11.89 24.17 -12.14
C VAL A 297 11.54 24.77 -13.50
N LYS A 298 12.36 24.55 -14.54
CA LYS A 298 12.09 25.02 -15.90
C LYS A 298 11.06 24.17 -16.66
N ASN A 299 10.68 23.01 -16.13
CA ASN A 299 9.62 22.19 -16.71
C ASN A 299 8.28 22.71 -16.23
N THR A 300 7.39 23.05 -17.17
CA THR A 300 5.99 23.39 -16.84
C THR A 300 5.31 22.17 -16.24
N GLU A 301 4.57 22.29 -15.14
CA GLU A 301 3.75 21.19 -14.59
C GLU A 301 2.29 21.64 -14.49
N LEU A 302 1.37 20.66 -14.46
CA LEU A 302 -0.04 20.93 -14.20
C LEU A 302 -0.28 20.98 -12.69
N PRO A 303 -0.80 22.10 -12.15
CA PRO A 303 -1.07 22.26 -10.72
C PRO A 303 -1.81 21.10 -10.07
N ILE A 304 -2.87 20.63 -10.74
CA ILE A 304 -3.81 19.63 -10.24
C ILE A 304 -3.18 18.24 -10.06
N THR A 305 -2.13 17.94 -10.81
CA THR A 305 -1.49 16.62 -10.82
C THR A 305 -0.29 16.54 -9.89
N LEU A 306 0.35 17.68 -9.61
CA LEU A 306 1.61 17.71 -8.87
C LEU A 306 1.43 17.24 -7.42
N ILE A 307 0.38 17.72 -6.73
CA ILE A 307 0.15 17.40 -5.31
C ILE A 307 -0.16 15.91 -5.14
N ASP A 308 -1.09 15.38 -5.93
CA ASP A 308 -1.48 13.97 -5.89
C ASP A 308 -0.35 13.02 -6.35
N GLY A 309 0.35 13.38 -7.43
CA GLY A 309 1.43 12.57 -8.00
C GLY A 309 2.72 12.57 -7.20
N CYS A 310 2.89 13.47 -6.22
CA CYS A 310 4.11 13.58 -5.40
C CYS A 310 3.97 13.00 -3.99
N ILE A 311 2.82 12.40 -3.65
CA ILE A 311 2.58 11.82 -2.32
C ILE A 311 3.62 10.74 -2.03
N GLY A 312 4.29 10.87 -0.88
CA GLY A 312 5.32 9.93 -0.42
C GLY A 312 6.65 10.02 -1.17
N LYS A 313 6.85 11.01 -2.05
CA LYS A 313 8.07 11.17 -2.84
C LYS A 313 8.94 12.32 -2.35
N THR A 314 10.25 12.20 -2.54
CA THR A 314 11.18 13.32 -2.45
C THR A 314 11.43 13.87 -3.86
N SER A 315 11.28 15.19 -4.06
CA SER A 315 11.57 15.81 -5.36
C SER A 315 12.94 16.51 -5.34
N VAL A 316 13.72 16.31 -6.40
CA VAL A 316 15.00 17.01 -6.65
C VAL A 316 14.91 17.85 -7.92
N ASP A 317 15.51 19.04 -7.89
CA ASP A 317 15.55 19.99 -9.02
C ASP A 317 16.87 19.80 -9.80
N ILE A 318 16.80 19.07 -10.92
CA ILE A 318 17.94 18.70 -11.77
C ILE A 318 17.63 19.05 -13.22
N ASP A 319 18.43 19.95 -13.80
CA ASP A 319 18.34 20.33 -15.22
C ASP A 319 19.18 19.38 -16.10
N LEU A 320 18.52 18.39 -16.70
CA LEU A 320 19.15 17.39 -17.58
C LEU A 320 19.70 17.96 -18.90
N LYS A 321 19.48 19.25 -19.20
CA LYS A 321 20.13 19.93 -20.34
C LYS A 321 21.53 20.44 -20.00
N THR A 322 21.93 20.38 -18.73
CA THR A 322 23.25 20.80 -18.26
C THR A 322 24.17 19.61 -18.03
N PHE A 323 25.49 19.82 -18.13
CA PHE A 323 26.45 18.77 -17.77
C PHE A 323 26.33 18.35 -16.30
N GLU A 324 26.21 19.32 -15.38
CA GLU A 324 26.07 19.06 -13.95
C GLU A 324 24.80 18.26 -13.63
N GLY A 325 23.66 18.62 -14.21
CA GLY A 325 22.41 17.90 -13.96
C GLY A 325 22.46 16.47 -14.47
N ARG A 326 23.04 16.24 -15.65
CA ARG A 326 23.27 14.88 -16.16
C ARG A 326 24.21 14.08 -15.26
N LYS A 327 25.28 14.71 -14.76
CA LYS A 327 26.20 14.06 -13.81
C LYS A 327 25.48 13.64 -12.51
N LYS A 328 24.66 14.51 -11.93
CA LYS A 328 23.86 14.18 -10.73
C LYS A 328 22.89 13.03 -10.98
N LEU A 329 22.24 12.99 -12.14
CA LEU A 329 21.36 11.88 -12.49
C LEU A 329 22.14 10.56 -12.62
N LEU A 330 23.35 10.58 -13.20
CA LEU A 330 24.22 9.39 -13.24
C LEU A 330 24.51 8.86 -11.84
N GLU A 331 24.90 9.73 -10.91
CA GLU A 331 25.17 9.37 -9.51
C GLU A 331 23.92 8.75 -8.83
N LEU A 332 22.73 9.29 -9.10
CA LEU A 332 21.48 8.73 -8.57
C LEU A 332 21.17 7.34 -9.16
N ILE A 333 21.43 7.13 -10.46
CA ILE A 333 21.15 5.86 -11.15
C ILE A 333 21.98 4.71 -10.56
N GLU A 334 23.20 4.98 -10.08
CA GLU A 334 24.08 3.98 -9.50
C GLU A 334 23.45 3.22 -8.32
N GLU A 335 22.56 3.86 -7.57
CA GLU A 335 21.90 3.24 -6.43
C GLU A 335 20.49 2.72 -6.72
N ALA A 336 19.88 3.15 -7.83
CA ALA A 336 18.49 2.89 -8.15
C ALA A 336 18.21 1.41 -8.43
N ASP A 337 17.04 0.94 -8.00
CA ASP A 337 16.47 -0.37 -8.34
C ASP A 337 15.48 -0.28 -9.49
N VAL A 338 14.78 0.85 -9.57
CA VAL A 338 13.75 1.12 -10.57
C VAL A 338 14.00 2.50 -11.19
N PHE A 339 13.86 2.59 -12.50
CA PHE A 339 13.89 3.84 -13.24
C PHE A 339 12.57 3.98 -14.02
N ILE A 340 11.80 5.03 -13.75
CA ILE A 340 10.52 5.31 -14.41
C ILE A 340 10.74 6.42 -15.43
N ASP A 341 10.48 6.10 -16.70
CA ASP A 341 10.48 7.00 -17.85
C ASP A 341 9.04 7.26 -18.31
N GLY A 342 8.54 8.46 -18.04
CA GLY A 342 7.23 8.94 -18.48
C GLY A 342 7.30 9.94 -19.64
N TYR A 343 8.44 10.08 -20.31
CA TYR A 343 8.55 10.97 -21.47
C TYR A 343 8.12 10.26 -22.75
N ARG A 344 7.75 11.06 -23.76
CA ARG A 344 7.55 10.54 -25.11
C ARG A 344 8.79 9.76 -25.55
N PRO A 345 8.62 8.58 -26.20
CA PRO A 345 9.76 7.83 -26.76
C PRO A 345 10.70 8.73 -27.57
N ALA A 346 12.01 8.46 -27.48
CA ALA A 346 13.14 9.23 -28.01
C ALA A 346 13.60 10.45 -27.18
N VAL A 347 12.81 10.97 -26.23
CA VAL A 347 13.22 12.13 -25.42
C VAL A 347 14.37 11.76 -24.48
N MET A 348 14.25 10.63 -23.77
CA MET A 348 15.28 10.18 -22.84
C MET A 348 16.55 9.75 -23.57
N GLU A 349 16.43 9.15 -24.75
CA GLU A 349 17.55 8.87 -25.64
C GLU A 349 18.31 10.16 -26.01
N HIS A 350 17.60 11.23 -26.35
CA HIS A 350 18.21 12.52 -26.67
C HIS A 350 18.92 13.16 -25.47
N LEU A 351 18.43 12.93 -24.25
CA LEU A 351 19.06 13.39 -23.01
C LEU A 351 20.24 12.52 -22.58
N GLY A 352 20.44 11.34 -23.21
CA GLY A 352 21.50 10.39 -22.90
C GLY A 352 21.13 9.32 -21.87
N PHE A 353 19.85 9.21 -21.51
CA PHE A 353 19.32 8.35 -20.46
C PHE A 353 18.16 7.47 -20.95
N GLY A 354 18.16 7.16 -22.25
CA GLY A 354 17.25 6.14 -22.80
C GLY A 354 17.52 4.77 -22.19
N ARG A 355 16.56 3.85 -22.37
CA ARG A 355 16.57 2.50 -21.79
C ARG A 355 17.94 1.81 -21.85
N ASP A 356 18.50 1.70 -23.06
CA ASP A 356 19.75 0.94 -23.26
C ASP A 356 20.96 1.64 -22.62
N ALA A 357 20.96 2.98 -22.56
CA ALA A 357 22.00 3.75 -21.88
C ALA A 357 21.95 3.52 -20.37
N VAL A 358 20.76 3.58 -19.77
CA VAL A 358 20.59 3.35 -18.32
C VAL A 358 20.94 1.91 -17.94
N LEU A 359 20.48 0.93 -18.71
CA LEU A 359 20.84 -0.47 -18.48
C LEU A 359 22.35 -0.71 -18.66
N GLY A 360 22.99 -0.06 -19.64
CA GLY A 360 24.43 -0.10 -19.85
C GLY A 360 25.24 0.46 -18.67
N LEU A 361 24.77 1.56 -18.06
CA LEU A 361 25.42 2.16 -16.89
C LEU A 361 25.44 1.22 -15.68
N VAL A 362 24.40 0.41 -15.52
CA VAL A 362 24.24 -0.50 -14.37
C VAL A 362 24.68 -1.94 -14.68
N ALA A 363 25.21 -2.20 -15.87
CA ALA A 363 25.53 -3.56 -16.33
C ALA A 363 26.55 -4.29 -15.44
N ASN A 364 27.49 -3.55 -14.84
CA ASN A 364 28.56 -4.08 -13.99
C ASN A 364 28.22 -4.05 -12.49
N ARG A 365 27.00 -3.65 -12.11
CA ARG A 365 26.55 -3.73 -10.71
C ARG A 365 26.32 -5.18 -10.31
N ASP A 366 26.32 -5.41 -8.99
CA ASP A 366 25.93 -6.68 -8.36
C ASP A 366 24.43 -6.98 -8.49
N ARG A 367 23.63 -5.99 -8.91
CA ARG A 367 22.19 -6.09 -9.11
C ARG A 367 21.74 -5.45 -10.41
N GLY A 368 20.73 -6.04 -11.04
CA GLY A 368 20.05 -5.46 -12.19
C GLY A 368 19.03 -4.37 -11.83
N LEU A 369 18.44 -3.75 -12.85
CA LEU A 369 17.51 -2.63 -12.74
C LEU A 369 16.20 -2.92 -13.47
N ILE A 370 15.10 -2.41 -12.93
CA ILE A 370 13.79 -2.40 -13.59
C ILE A 370 13.61 -1.06 -14.30
N TYR A 371 13.59 -1.06 -15.64
CA TYR A 371 13.35 0.14 -16.44
C TYR A 371 11.88 0.17 -16.89
N CYS A 372 11.08 1.04 -16.28
CA CYS A 372 9.65 1.15 -16.57
C CYS A 372 9.38 2.31 -17.51
N GLN A 373 8.75 2.04 -18.65
CA GLN A 373 8.41 3.05 -19.65
C GLN A 373 6.90 3.12 -19.86
N GLU A 374 6.39 4.34 -19.89
CA GLU A 374 4.98 4.65 -20.12
C GLU A 374 4.83 5.52 -21.37
N ASN A 375 3.82 5.23 -22.19
CA ASN A 375 3.44 6.12 -23.29
C ASN A 375 1.93 6.02 -23.62
N CYS A 376 1.47 6.79 -24.61
CA CYS A 376 0.06 6.78 -24.98
C CYS A 376 -0.36 5.55 -25.81
N TYR A 377 0.38 5.21 -26.86
CA TYR A 377 -0.10 4.30 -27.93
C TYR A 377 0.45 2.86 -27.85
N GLY A 378 1.33 2.56 -26.89
CA GLY A 378 2.03 1.29 -26.79
C GLY A 378 3.39 1.29 -27.52
N TRP A 379 4.09 0.17 -27.44
CA TRP A 379 5.48 0.02 -27.89
C TRP A 379 5.62 -0.75 -29.21
N LYS A 380 4.49 -1.02 -29.88
CA LYS A 380 4.41 -1.64 -31.20
C LYS A 380 3.59 -0.76 -32.14
N GLY A 381 3.76 -0.99 -33.45
CA GLY A 381 2.99 -0.32 -34.50
C GLY A 381 3.56 1.05 -34.91
N PRO A 382 2.92 1.73 -35.88
CA PRO A 382 3.43 2.97 -36.45
C PRO A 382 3.28 4.20 -35.55
N TRP A 383 2.52 4.13 -34.44
CA TRP A 383 2.21 5.30 -33.61
C TRP A 383 3.05 5.40 -32.33
N VAL A 384 4.05 4.54 -32.15
CA VAL A 384 4.92 4.50 -30.95
C VAL A 384 5.49 5.87 -30.56
N THR A 385 5.90 6.69 -31.53
CA THR A 385 6.50 8.01 -31.28
C THR A 385 5.50 9.16 -31.28
N ARG A 386 4.19 8.89 -31.42
CA ARG A 386 3.17 9.95 -31.43
C ARG A 386 3.03 10.58 -30.03
N PRO A 387 2.77 11.89 -29.94
CA PRO A 387 2.30 12.52 -28.71
C PRO A 387 1.00 11.90 -28.23
N GLY A 388 0.76 11.83 -26.92
CA GLY A 388 -0.57 11.50 -26.42
C GLY A 388 -0.81 11.90 -24.97
N TRP A 389 -2.07 11.80 -24.58
CA TRP A 389 -2.66 12.14 -23.28
C TRP A 389 -3.87 11.21 -23.07
N ALA A 390 -4.36 11.04 -21.84
CA ALA A 390 -5.52 10.18 -21.58
C ALA A 390 -6.73 10.51 -22.45
N GLN A 391 -7.01 11.79 -22.67
CA GLN A 391 -8.08 12.28 -23.54
C GLN A 391 -7.95 11.83 -25.00
N ILE A 392 -6.71 11.73 -25.49
CA ILE A 392 -6.39 11.20 -26.82
C ILE A 392 -6.62 9.69 -26.83
N ALA A 393 -6.17 8.98 -25.78
CA ALA A 393 -6.40 7.54 -25.65
C ALA A 393 -7.90 7.19 -25.57
N ASP A 394 -8.70 7.96 -24.83
CA ASP A 394 -10.14 7.76 -24.71
C ASP A 394 -10.84 7.86 -26.07
N THR A 395 -10.44 8.84 -26.88
CA THR A 395 -11.12 9.13 -28.14
C THR A 395 -10.64 8.26 -29.29
N VAL A 396 -9.37 7.86 -29.32
CA VAL A 396 -8.82 7.05 -30.42
C VAL A 396 -9.31 5.61 -30.40
N CYS A 397 -9.67 5.05 -29.25
CA CYS A 397 -10.08 3.64 -29.13
C CYS A 397 -11.59 3.44 -28.88
N GLY A 398 -12.42 4.46 -29.12
CA GLY A 398 -13.88 4.37 -29.04
C GLY A 398 -14.50 4.61 -27.68
N VAL A 399 -13.72 4.73 -26.60
CA VAL A 399 -14.25 5.06 -25.25
C VAL A 399 -15.05 6.37 -25.30
N GLY A 400 -14.53 7.39 -25.97
CA GLY A 400 -15.17 8.71 -26.00
C GLY A 400 -16.53 8.72 -26.71
N LEU A 401 -16.67 8.01 -27.83
CA LEU A 401 -17.96 7.89 -28.55
C LEU A 401 -18.99 7.14 -27.72
N ASP A 402 -18.57 6.08 -27.03
CA ASP A 402 -19.44 5.32 -26.15
C ASP A 402 -19.94 6.14 -24.95
N ILE A 403 -19.08 6.98 -24.37
CA ILE A 403 -19.48 7.91 -23.29
C ILE A 403 -20.49 8.93 -23.83
N GLY A 404 -20.24 9.51 -25.00
CA GLY A 404 -21.20 10.46 -25.59
C GLY A 404 -22.57 9.85 -25.83
N ARG A 405 -22.63 8.62 -26.37
CA ARG A 405 -23.88 7.88 -26.57
C ARG A 405 -24.57 7.55 -25.24
N PHE A 406 -23.79 7.19 -24.22
CA PHE A 406 -24.33 6.99 -22.87
C PHE A 406 -25.01 8.27 -22.35
N HIS A 407 -24.43 9.43 -22.61
CA HIS A 407 -24.97 10.76 -22.26
C HIS A 407 -26.03 11.28 -23.24
N GLY A 408 -26.41 10.52 -24.27
CA GLY A 408 -27.50 10.85 -25.18
C GLY A 408 -27.11 11.62 -26.43
N TYR A 409 -25.82 11.60 -26.82
CA TYR A 409 -25.31 12.34 -27.98
C TYR A 409 -24.54 11.44 -28.95
N ASP A 410 -24.57 11.80 -30.23
CA ASP A 410 -23.73 11.17 -31.27
C ASP A 410 -22.47 12.02 -31.53
N GLU A 411 -21.68 12.17 -30.47
CA GLU A 411 -20.40 12.87 -30.44
C GLU A 411 -19.50 12.23 -29.39
N PRO A 412 -18.17 12.34 -29.49
CA PRO A 412 -17.26 11.84 -28.47
C PRO A 412 -17.20 12.78 -27.26
N HIS A 413 -17.22 12.20 -26.07
CA HIS A 413 -16.97 12.89 -24.80
C HIS A 413 -15.70 12.38 -24.15
N ILE A 414 -15.01 13.24 -23.42
CA ILE A 414 -13.85 12.82 -22.61
C ILE A 414 -14.35 12.02 -21.40
N PHE A 415 -13.57 11.03 -20.95
CA PHE A 415 -13.89 10.36 -19.68
C PHE A 415 -13.92 11.42 -18.56
N PRO A 416 -14.96 11.48 -17.71
CA PRO A 416 -15.01 12.45 -16.62
C PRO A 416 -13.90 12.21 -15.57
N GLY A 417 -12.70 12.70 -15.84
CA GLY A 417 -11.50 12.49 -15.03
C GLY A 417 -10.45 11.59 -15.70
N PRO A 418 -9.22 11.54 -15.17
CA PRO A 418 -8.06 10.92 -15.80
C PRO A 418 -7.97 9.40 -15.56
N ASN A 419 -9.06 8.65 -15.79
CA ASN A 419 -9.11 7.21 -15.46
C ASN A 419 -8.04 6.38 -16.21
N ALA A 420 -7.83 6.66 -17.50
CA ALA A 420 -6.83 5.95 -18.31
C ALA A 420 -5.40 6.17 -17.78
N ASP A 421 -5.09 7.37 -17.27
CA ASP A 421 -3.79 7.65 -16.66
C ASP A 421 -3.57 6.74 -15.44
N TYR A 422 -4.53 6.69 -14.52
CA TYR A 422 -4.39 5.89 -13.30
C TYR A 422 -4.38 4.38 -13.59
N LEU A 423 -5.21 3.88 -14.52
CA LEU A 423 -5.13 2.47 -14.93
C LEU A 423 -3.74 2.13 -15.48
N THR A 424 -3.16 3.01 -16.30
CA THR A 424 -1.82 2.82 -16.86
C THR A 424 -0.73 2.87 -15.78
N GLY A 425 -0.87 3.77 -14.83
CA GLY A 425 0.02 3.88 -13.68
C GLY A 425 -0.04 2.68 -12.75
N HIS A 426 -1.24 2.17 -12.46
CA HIS A 426 -1.42 0.93 -11.69
C HIS A 426 -0.85 -0.28 -12.46
N ALA A 427 -1.05 -0.36 -13.77
CA ALA A 427 -0.46 -1.42 -14.61
C ALA A 427 1.08 -1.36 -14.59
N GLY A 428 1.65 -0.16 -14.72
CA GLY A 428 3.10 0.05 -14.63
C GLY A 428 3.65 -0.33 -13.25
N ALA A 429 2.96 0.03 -12.17
CA ALA A 429 3.33 -0.37 -10.81
C ALA A 429 3.30 -1.89 -10.63
N ALA A 430 2.26 -2.56 -11.13
CA ALA A 430 2.18 -4.01 -11.10
C ALA A 430 3.36 -4.65 -11.86
N GLY A 431 3.72 -4.10 -13.03
CA GLY A 431 4.90 -4.54 -13.77
C GLY A 431 6.21 -4.31 -13.01
N VAL A 432 6.34 -3.20 -12.27
CA VAL A 432 7.50 -2.94 -11.40
C VAL A 432 7.60 -3.96 -10.28
N LEU A 433 6.52 -4.22 -9.54
CA LEU A 433 6.50 -5.24 -8.48
C LEU A 433 6.84 -6.63 -9.05
N HIS A 434 6.24 -6.99 -10.19
CA HIS A 434 6.52 -8.26 -10.86
C HIS A 434 7.99 -8.36 -11.30
N GLY A 435 8.55 -7.31 -11.91
CA GLY A 435 9.95 -7.26 -12.28
C GLY A 435 10.89 -7.37 -11.07
N LEU A 436 10.59 -6.70 -9.97
CA LEU A 436 11.35 -6.79 -8.72
C LEU A 436 11.31 -8.21 -8.13
N TYR A 437 10.14 -8.85 -8.15
CA TYR A 437 9.96 -10.24 -7.72
C TYR A 437 10.79 -11.22 -8.57
N LEU A 438 10.79 -11.07 -9.90
CA LEU A 438 11.63 -11.91 -10.76
C LEU A 438 13.12 -11.62 -10.57
N ARG A 439 13.51 -10.35 -10.41
CA ARG A 439 14.90 -9.96 -10.16
C ARG A 439 15.44 -10.57 -8.86
N SER A 440 14.64 -10.65 -7.80
CA SER A 440 15.11 -11.22 -6.53
C SER A 440 15.38 -12.73 -6.61
N ARG A 441 14.70 -13.43 -7.53
CA ARG A 441 14.80 -14.89 -7.69
C ARG A 441 15.70 -15.33 -8.84
N GLN A 442 15.69 -14.57 -9.94
CA GLN A 442 16.33 -14.94 -11.21
C GLN A 442 17.50 -14.00 -11.57
N GLY A 443 17.58 -12.83 -10.94
CA GLY A 443 18.56 -11.80 -11.31
C GLY A 443 18.23 -11.09 -12.61
N GLY A 444 19.23 -10.41 -13.16
CA GLY A 444 19.16 -9.64 -14.40
C GLY A 444 18.35 -8.34 -14.29
N SER A 445 18.18 -7.70 -15.45
CA SER A 445 17.40 -6.47 -15.60
C SER A 445 16.13 -6.73 -16.40
N TYR A 446 15.08 -5.95 -16.14
CA TYR A 446 13.78 -6.09 -16.81
C TYR A 446 13.29 -4.74 -17.32
N VAL A 447 12.53 -4.78 -18.41
CA VAL A 447 11.86 -3.60 -18.96
C VAL A 447 10.36 -3.78 -18.82
N VAL A 448 9.71 -2.81 -18.18
CA VAL A 448 8.25 -2.74 -18.05
C VAL A 448 7.72 -1.75 -19.07
N GLN A 449 6.66 -2.12 -19.78
CA GLN A 449 6.02 -1.30 -20.79
C GLN A 449 4.51 -1.26 -20.56
N CYS A 450 3.96 -0.09 -20.25
CA CYS A 450 2.53 0.14 -20.14
C CYS A 450 2.09 1.31 -21.05
N SER A 451 0.80 1.35 -21.42
CA SER A 451 0.28 2.47 -22.20
C SER A 451 -1.21 2.78 -22.00
N LEU A 452 -1.56 4.05 -22.23
CA LEU A 452 -2.91 4.60 -22.04
C LEU A 452 -3.96 3.88 -22.90
N VAL A 453 -3.67 3.66 -24.19
CA VAL A 453 -4.61 2.99 -25.09
C VAL A 453 -4.81 1.53 -24.68
N VAL A 454 -3.74 0.82 -24.31
CA VAL A 454 -3.86 -0.58 -23.85
C VAL A 454 -4.69 -0.65 -22.56
N ALA A 455 -4.50 0.28 -21.61
CA ALA A 455 -5.32 0.33 -20.40
C ALA A 455 -6.81 0.51 -20.69
N ASN A 456 -7.18 1.40 -21.63
CA ASN A 456 -8.56 1.56 -22.08
C ASN A 456 -9.10 0.31 -22.79
N MET A 457 -8.30 -0.31 -23.66
CA MET A 457 -8.69 -1.55 -24.34
C MET A 457 -8.95 -2.69 -23.36
N GLN A 458 -8.13 -2.80 -22.29
CA GLN A 458 -8.35 -3.78 -21.23
C GLN A 458 -9.67 -3.52 -20.49
N MET A 459 -9.95 -2.27 -20.09
CA MET A 459 -11.25 -1.91 -19.50
C MET A 459 -12.42 -2.25 -20.45
N GLN A 460 -12.30 -1.93 -21.75
CA GLN A 460 -13.31 -2.28 -22.75
C GLN A 460 -13.49 -3.79 -22.92
N SER A 461 -12.43 -4.59 -22.68
CA SER A 461 -12.47 -6.06 -22.82
C SER A 461 -13.35 -6.74 -21.77
N TYR A 462 -13.59 -6.09 -20.63
CA TYR A 462 -14.51 -6.58 -19.59
C TYR A 462 -15.98 -6.31 -19.89
N GLY A 463 -16.26 -5.65 -21.01
CA GLY A 463 -17.61 -5.32 -21.46
C GLY A 463 -18.19 -4.07 -20.80
N LYS A 464 -19.32 -3.62 -21.36
CA LYS A 464 -20.13 -2.53 -20.82
C LYS A 464 -21.12 -3.06 -19.79
N TYR A 465 -21.69 -2.16 -19.02
CA TYR A 465 -22.90 -2.46 -18.23
C TYR A 465 -24.06 -2.88 -19.14
N THR A 466 -24.95 -3.73 -18.65
CA THR A 466 -26.18 -4.12 -19.37
C THR A 466 -27.10 -2.91 -19.58
N GLU A 467 -28.07 -3.01 -20.48
CA GLU A 467 -29.02 -1.90 -20.70
C GLU A 467 -29.81 -1.53 -19.44
N GLU A 468 -30.17 -2.53 -18.63
CA GLU A 468 -30.84 -2.33 -17.33
C GLU A 468 -29.93 -1.59 -16.35
N GLN A 469 -28.67 -2.03 -16.19
CA GLN A 469 -27.68 -1.37 -15.34
C GLN A 469 -27.40 0.06 -15.81
N GLN A 470 -27.26 0.30 -17.12
CA GLN A 470 -27.08 1.63 -17.67
C GLN A 470 -28.29 2.53 -17.43
N THR A 471 -29.51 1.98 -17.52
CA THR A 471 -30.75 2.73 -17.23
C THR A 471 -30.80 3.15 -15.77
N ALA A 472 -30.50 2.23 -14.84
CA ALA A 472 -30.40 2.52 -13.42
C ALA A 472 -29.31 3.57 -13.13
N LEU A 473 -28.12 3.40 -13.71
CA LEU A 473 -26.99 4.32 -13.56
C LEU A 473 -27.31 5.74 -14.06
N LYS A 474 -28.02 5.86 -15.19
CA LYS A 474 -28.51 7.15 -15.71
C LYS A 474 -29.51 7.80 -14.75
N ALA A 475 -30.41 7.01 -14.14
CA ALA A 475 -31.37 7.51 -13.16
C ALA A 475 -30.67 8.07 -11.91
N ARG A 476 -29.61 7.41 -11.43
CA ARG A 476 -28.76 7.89 -10.32
C ARG A 476 -28.01 9.19 -10.64
N ASN A 477 -27.72 9.45 -11.93
CA ASN A 477 -26.91 10.57 -12.40
C ASN A 477 -27.69 11.62 -13.22
N LYS A 478 -29.01 11.78 -12.97
CA LYS A 478 -29.90 12.67 -13.75
C LYS A 478 -29.41 14.11 -13.95
N ASP A 479 -28.55 14.59 -13.04
CA ASP A 479 -28.02 15.95 -13.11
C ASP A 479 -26.87 16.11 -14.11
N LEU A 480 -26.28 15.01 -14.58
CA LEU A 480 -25.17 15.00 -15.54
C LEU A 480 -25.59 14.48 -16.92
N ILE A 481 -26.51 13.51 -16.97
CA ILE A 481 -26.99 12.94 -18.23
C ILE A 481 -27.58 14.04 -19.12
N GLY A 482 -27.13 14.13 -20.37
CA GLY A 482 -27.57 15.14 -21.33
C GLY A 482 -27.04 16.55 -21.06
N LYS A 483 -25.99 16.71 -20.23
CA LYS A 483 -25.35 18.02 -19.98
C LYS A 483 -23.87 18.07 -20.30
N ILE A 484 -23.19 16.92 -20.29
CA ILE A 484 -21.80 16.78 -20.71
C ILE A 484 -21.74 16.88 -22.24
N ARG A 485 -20.71 17.53 -22.78
CA ARG A 485 -20.56 17.83 -24.20
C ARG A 485 -19.13 17.56 -24.67
N HIS A 486 -18.95 17.46 -25.99
CA HIS A 486 -17.65 17.22 -26.66
C HIS A 486 -16.54 18.25 -26.33
N TYR A 487 -16.90 19.40 -25.75
CA TYR A 487 -15.98 20.46 -25.31
C TYR A 487 -15.78 20.54 -23.79
N ASP A 488 -16.23 19.53 -23.03
CA ASP A 488 -15.92 19.39 -21.61
C ASP A 488 -14.62 18.59 -21.44
N GLU A 489 -13.47 19.23 -21.64
CA GLU A 489 -12.18 18.63 -21.31
C GLU A 489 -11.96 18.51 -19.77
N ILE A 490 -10.89 17.83 -19.32
CA ILE A 490 -10.67 17.48 -17.91
C ILE A 490 -10.76 18.69 -16.96
N VAL A 491 -10.18 19.85 -17.32
CA VAL A 491 -10.24 21.06 -16.49
C VAL A 491 -11.66 21.61 -16.43
N SER A 492 -12.40 21.56 -17.53
CA SER A 492 -13.82 21.94 -17.61
C SER A 492 -14.70 21.00 -16.78
N HIS A 493 -14.46 19.68 -16.81
CA HIS A 493 -15.08 18.72 -15.90
C HIS A 493 -14.81 19.06 -14.43
N GLY A 494 -13.58 19.44 -14.08
CA GLY A 494 -13.22 19.89 -12.74
C GLY A 494 -13.98 21.15 -12.32
N LYS A 495 -13.97 22.19 -13.18
CA LYS A 495 -14.66 23.46 -12.94
C LYS A 495 -16.17 23.30 -12.77
N ASN A 496 -16.79 22.44 -13.57
CA ASN A 496 -18.22 22.13 -13.52
C ASN A 496 -18.56 21.09 -12.42
N GLN A 497 -17.56 20.59 -11.70
CA GLN A 497 -17.67 19.55 -10.68
C GLN A 497 -18.31 18.25 -11.20
N ASN A 498 -18.23 17.98 -12.50
CA ASN A 498 -18.85 16.82 -13.13
C ASN A 498 -18.32 15.51 -12.53
N VAL A 499 -17.02 15.45 -12.22
CA VAL A 499 -16.39 14.25 -11.65
C VAL A 499 -16.85 14.00 -10.22
N ILE A 500 -16.84 15.05 -9.37
CA ILE A 500 -17.29 14.96 -7.98
C ILE A 500 -18.77 14.57 -7.92
N ARG A 501 -19.61 15.20 -8.74
CA ARG A 501 -21.05 14.91 -8.81
C ARG A 501 -21.30 13.49 -9.32
N GLY A 502 -20.54 13.02 -10.31
CA GLY A 502 -20.65 11.66 -10.83
C GLY A 502 -20.17 10.61 -9.84
N PHE A 503 -19.17 10.92 -9.02
CA PHE A 503 -18.72 10.03 -7.94
C PHE A 503 -19.74 9.98 -6.80
N ILE A 504 -20.32 11.11 -6.38
CA ILE A 504 -21.36 11.13 -5.34
C ILE A 504 -22.65 10.45 -5.85
N ALA A 505 -23.00 10.69 -7.11
CA ALA A 505 -24.25 10.26 -7.75
C ALA A 505 -25.48 10.69 -6.93
N ASP A 506 -26.23 9.73 -6.39
CA ASP A 506 -27.44 9.91 -5.59
C ASP A 506 -27.21 9.74 -4.07
N ARG A 507 -25.96 9.54 -3.65
CA ARG A 507 -25.59 9.36 -2.23
C ARG A 507 -25.39 10.69 -1.50
N THR A 508 -25.36 10.62 -0.17
CA THR A 508 -24.86 11.75 0.63
C THR A 508 -23.34 11.84 0.52
N PHE A 509 -22.80 13.05 0.69
CA PHE A 509 -21.36 13.30 0.63
C PHE A 509 -20.57 12.35 1.55
N ASP A 510 -20.96 12.23 2.82
CA ASP A 510 -20.25 11.40 3.81
C ASP A 510 -20.34 9.89 3.52
N LYS A 511 -21.39 9.45 2.80
CA LYS A 511 -21.52 8.05 2.37
C LYS A 511 -20.65 7.73 1.17
N ALA A 512 -20.56 8.64 0.21
CA ALA A 512 -19.73 8.45 -0.99
C ALA A 512 -18.25 8.67 -0.70
N ILE A 513 -17.92 9.72 0.06
CA ILE A 513 -16.56 10.21 0.31
C ILE A 513 -16.24 9.99 1.79
N LYS A 514 -15.89 8.73 2.14
CA LYS A 514 -15.59 8.35 3.51
C LYS A 514 -14.29 8.99 3.98
N LYS A 515 -14.24 9.40 5.24
CA LYS A 515 -13.04 9.98 5.86
C LYS A 515 -11.84 9.03 5.79
N ASP A 516 -12.06 7.73 5.95
CA ASP A 516 -10.99 6.72 5.97
C ASP A 516 -10.40 6.43 4.58
N TYR A 517 -11.03 6.92 3.50
CA TYR A 517 -10.44 6.92 2.15
C TYR A 517 -9.34 7.97 2.00
N TYR A 518 -9.16 8.84 2.99
CA TYR A 518 -8.17 9.90 2.98
C TYR A 518 -7.07 9.65 4.01
N GLN A 519 -5.87 10.10 3.64
CA GLN A 519 -4.75 10.26 4.55
C GLN A 519 -4.42 11.74 4.68
N LYS A 520 -4.04 12.14 5.89
CA LYS A 520 -3.52 13.49 6.14
C LYS A 520 -2.04 13.55 5.79
N VAL A 521 -1.67 14.56 5.02
CA VAL A 521 -0.28 14.84 4.62
C VAL A 521 0.05 16.28 4.97
N ASP A 522 1.27 16.50 5.49
CA ASP A 522 1.77 17.85 5.74
C ASP A 522 1.95 18.60 4.41
N GLY A 523 1.17 19.67 4.25
CA GLY A 523 1.21 20.53 3.07
C GLY A 523 2.28 21.63 3.11
N SER A 524 3.09 21.70 4.18
CA SER A 524 4.02 22.81 4.45
C SER A 524 5.01 23.06 3.30
N MET A 525 5.45 22.01 2.62
CA MET A 525 6.34 22.10 1.45
C MET A 525 5.75 22.88 0.27
N TRP A 526 4.41 22.98 0.21
CA TRP A 526 3.68 23.79 -0.77
C TRP A 526 3.18 25.12 -0.19
N GLY A 527 3.56 25.46 1.05
CA GLY A 527 3.00 26.61 1.77
C GLY A 527 1.53 26.44 2.15
N LEU A 528 1.06 25.20 2.28
CA LEU A 528 -0.30 24.85 2.69
C LEU A 528 -0.29 24.23 4.09
N GLY A 529 -1.45 24.18 4.75
CA GLY A 529 -1.64 23.37 5.96
C GLY A 529 -1.86 21.89 5.63
N ASP A 530 -2.41 21.13 6.58
CA ASP A 530 -2.81 19.73 6.36
C ASP A 530 -3.64 19.55 5.09
N LEU A 531 -3.23 18.58 4.27
CA LEU A 531 -3.96 18.14 3.07
C LEU A 531 -4.60 16.79 3.34
N ASP A 532 -5.86 16.64 2.94
CA ASP A 532 -6.48 15.32 2.84
C ASP A 532 -6.29 14.83 1.40
N LEU A 533 -5.51 13.77 1.27
CA LEU A 533 -5.20 13.12 -0.01
C LEU A 533 -5.77 11.72 -0.04
N VAL A 534 -6.18 11.27 -1.24
CA VAL A 534 -6.73 9.93 -1.40
C VAL A 534 -5.68 8.90 -0.99
N LYS A 535 -6.03 8.04 -0.04
CA LYS A 535 -5.20 6.91 0.39
C LYS A 535 -5.25 5.83 -0.69
N LEU A 536 -4.11 5.20 -0.96
CA LEU A 536 -4.04 4.04 -1.87
C LEU A 536 -4.99 2.95 -1.34
N ALA A 537 -5.87 2.41 -2.19
CA ALA A 537 -6.84 1.37 -1.84
C ALA A 537 -6.17 -0.02 -1.78
N LEU A 538 -5.16 -0.15 -0.91
CA LEU A 538 -4.50 -1.39 -0.54
C LEU A 538 -4.46 -1.44 0.98
N GLU A 539 -5.33 -2.25 1.58
CA GLU A 539 -5.35 -2.46 3.03
C GLU A 539 -4.83 -3.86 3.36
N PHE A 540 -3.66 -3.92 3.99
CA PHE A 540 -3.07 -5.18 4.43
C PHE A 540 -3.48 -5.46 5.89
N GLN A 541 -4.08 -6.62 6.11
CA GLN A 541 -4.51 -7.07 7.44
C GLN A 541 -3.84 -8.41 7.73
N PRO A 542 -3.20 -8.62 8.89
CA PRO A 542 -2.65 -9.92 9.25
C PRO A 542 -3.73 -11.00 9.08
N SER A 543 -3.39 -12.11 8.43
CA SER A 543 -4.31 -13.24 8.40
C SER A 543 -4.52 -13.72 9.85
N GLN A 544 -5.69 -14.28 10.16
CA GLN A 544 -6.01 -14.72 11.53
C GLN A 544 -4.94 -15.69 12.10
N GLU A 545 -4.17 -16.36 11.25
CA GLU A 545 -3.13 -17.33 11.63
C GLU A 545 -1.68 -16.80 11.54
N SER A 546 -1.43 -15.65 10.91
CA SER A 546 -0.08 -15.16 10.64
C SER A 546 0.40 -14.16 11.67
N TYR A 547 1.35 -14.60 12.48
CA TYR A 547 2.13 -13.69 13.30
C TYR A 547 3.58 -13.76 12.85
N VAL A 548 4.15 -12.60 12.55
CA VAL A 548 5.59 -12.47 12.31
C VAL A 548 6.20 -11.68 13.46
N PRO A 549 7.17 -12.27 14.17
CA PRO A 549 7.86 -11.57 15.25
C PRO A 549 8.50 -10.26 14.78
N LEU A 550 8.25 -9.14 15.47
CA LEU A 550 8.83 -7.82 15.15
C LEU A 550 10.31 -7.69 15.57
N GLY A 551 10.72 -8.48 16.55
CA GLY A 551 12.06 -8.53 17.12
C GLY A 551 13.00 -9.49 16.40
N GLN A 552 14.11 -9.78 17.07
CA GLN A 552 15.21 -10.59 16.55
C GLN A 552 15.73 -11.55 17.63
N TYR A 553 16.26 -12.70 17.20
CA TYR A 553 16.94 -13.64 18.09
C TYR A 553 18.39 -13.20 18.29
N VAL A 554 18.81 -13.04 19.54
CA VAL A 554 20.12 -12.54 19.94
C VAL A 554 20.60 -13.32 21.17
N ALA A 555 21.85 -13.76 21.14
CA ALA A 555 22.51 -14.27 22.34
C ALA A 555 22.92 -13.11 23.26
N LEU A 556 22.40 -13.10 24.49
CA LEU A 556 22.76 -12.12 25.52
C LEU A 556 23.48 -12.83 26.67
N GLY A 557 24.81 -12.78 26.63
CA GLY A 557 25.65 -13.59 27.50
C GLY A 557 25.60 -15.07 27.10
N VAL A 558 25.09 -15.91 28.00
CA VAL A 558 24.94 -17.37 27.79
C VAL A 558 23.49 -17.79 27.49
N VAL A 559 22.57 -16.82 27.35
CA VAL A 559 21.15 -17.07 27.17
C VAL A 559 20.72 -16.54 25.81
N ASP A 560 20.15 -17.42 24.99
CA ASP A 560 19.48 -17.03 23.76
C ASP A 560 18.19 -16.28 24.10
N CYS A 561 17.97 -15.15 23.43
CA CYS A 561 16.85 -14.27 23.70
C CYS A 561 16.16 -13.85 22.42
N TYR A 562 14.84 -13.62 22.49
CA TYR A 562 14.14 -12.79 21.53
C TYR A 562 14.07 -11.36 22.04
N VAL A 563 14.43 -10.39 21.21
CA VAL A 563 14.50 -8.97 21.59
C VAL A 563 13.68 -8.11 20.63
N SER A 564 12.75 -7.32 21.15
CA SER A 564 11.83 -6.46 20.37
C SER A 564 11.85 -5.01 20.88
N GLY A 565 11.53 -4.05 20.00
CA GLY A 565 11.52 -2.61 20.31
C GLY A 565 12.87 -1.90 20.09
N ASN A 566 12.91 -0.57 20.27
CA ASN A 566 14.11 0.24 20.04
C ASN A 566 15.16 0.06 21.13
N GLU A 567 16.43 0.37 20.84
CA GLU A 567 17.48 0.35 21.87
C GLU A 567 17.13 1.29 23.04
N PRO A 568 17.47 0.94 24.30
CA PRO A 568 17.06 1.69 25.50
C PRO A 568 17.45 3.18 25.49
N ASP A 569 18.54 3.53 24.81
CA ASP A 569 19.05 4.90 24.71
C ASP A 569 18.39 5.72 23.59
N SER A 570 17.50 5.10 22.79
CA SER A 570 16.79 5.77 21.70
C SER A 570 15.70 6.71 22.25
N PRO A 571 15.50 7.90 21.66
CA PRO A 571 14.44 8.82 22.06
C PRO A 571 13.06 8.15 22.11
N GLY A 572 12.33 8.34 23.21
CA GLY A 572 10.99 7.76 23.41
C GLY A 572 10.97 6.36 24.05
N THR A 573 12.12 5.73 24.30
CA THR A 573 12.19 4.43 24.98
C THR A 573 12.15 4.61 26.49
N GLN A 574 11.29 3.84 27.18
CA GLN A 574 11.07 3.93 28.62
C GLN A 574 12.12 3.15 29.44
N GLY A 575 12.71 2.11 28.86
CA GLY A 575 13.70 1.24 29.50
C GLY A 575 13.64 -0.19 28.96
N LEU A 576 14.21 -1.11 29.74
CA LEU A 576 14.21 -2.55 29.47
C LEU A 576 13.03 -3.23 30.17
N LEU A 577 12.33 -4.10 29.45
CA LEU A 577 11.28 -4.96 30.00
C LEU A 577 11.66 -6.41 29.78
N LEU A 578 11.86 -7.15 30.87
CA LEU A 578 12.10 -8.58 30.84
C LEU A 578 10.76 -9.31 30.88
N LEU A 579 10.37 -9.94 29.77
CA LEU A 579 9.17 -10.77 29.70
C LEU A 579 9.61 -12.21 29.93
N LEU A 580 9.25 -12.76 31.09
CA LEU A 580 9.53 -14.16 31.44
C LEU A 580 8.38 -15.03 30.94
N PRO A 581 8.59 -15.85 29.89
CA PRO A 581 7.52 -16.61 29.26
C PRO A 581 6.93 -17.66 30.20
N ASP A 582 5.78 -18.20 29.82
CA ASP A 582 5.24 -19.42 30.41
C ASP A 582 6.03 -20.67 29.93
N GLY A 583 5.59 -21.87 30.30
CA GLY A 583 6.27 -23.13 29.97
C GLY A 583 6.45 -23.41 28.47
N PHE A 584 5.89 -22.58 27.59
CA PHE A 584 6.00 -22.68 26.13
C PHE A 584 7.13 -21.82 25.55
N GLY A 585 7.91 -21.13 26.39
CA GLY A 585 9.13 -20.42 25.97
C GLY A 585 8.87 -19.38 24.89
N LEU A 586 9.64 -19.43 23.79
CA LEU A 586 9.53 -18.49 22.66
C LEU A 586 8.37 -18.79 21.69
N ALA A 587 7.27 -19.38 22.20
CA ALA A 587 6.06 -19.61 21.42
C ALA A 587 5.41 -18.29 20.95
N LYS A 588 4.63 -18.40 19.86
CA LYS A 588 3.98 -17.28 19.14
C LYS A 588 3.28 -16.27 20.06
N HIS A 589 2.54 -16.70 21.08
CA HIS A 589 1.79 -15.80 21.96
C HIS A 589 2.71 -14.92 22.83
N ASN A 590 3.83 -15.45 23.31
CA ASN A 590 4.81 -14.69 24.10
C ASN A 590 5.54 -13.66 23.25
N LEU A 591 5.83 -14.00 21.99
CA LEU A 591 6.41 -13.08 21.02
C LEU A 591 5.43 -11.92 20.71
N ILE A 592 4.14 -12.23 20.46
CA ILE A 592 3.07 -11.23 20.25
C ILE A 592 3.03 -10.26 21.43
N LEU A 593 3.08 -10.79 22.65
CA LEU A 593 3.00 -10.00 23.86
C LEU A 593 4.22 -9.08 24.03
N ALA A 594 5.42 -9.57 23.72
CA ALA A 594 6.61 -8.74 23.70
C ALA A 594 6.50 -7.61 22.67
N ASP A 595 6.00 -7.89 21.48
CA ASP A 595 5.81 -6.87 20.45
C ASP A 595 4.76 -5.83 20.84
N LYS A 596 3.71 -6.22 21.57
CA LYS A 596 2.75 -5.28 22.16
C LYS A 596 3.42 -4.36 23.19
N PHE A 597 4.25 -4.88 24.08
CA PHE A 597 5.01 -4.05 25.02
C PHE A 597 6.03 -3.14 24.31
N ALA A 598 6.66 -3.63 23.24
CA ALA A 598 7.61 -2.85 22.46
C ALA A 598 6.96 -1.63 21.78
N LYS A 599 5.74 -1.79 21.24
CA LYS A 599 4.93 -0.68 20.69
C LYS A 599 4.59 0.40 21.71
N GLU A 600 4.57 0.04 22.99
CA GLU A 600 4.35 0.98 24.10
C GLU A 600 5.65 1.66 24.56
N GLY A 601 6.76 1.48 23.85
CA GLY A 601 8.03 2.17 24.09
C GLY A 601 9.01 1.42 24.99
N TRP A 602 8.92 0.09 25.12
CA TRP A 602 9.88 -0.72 25.87
C TRP A 602 10.86 -1.46 24.95
N ARG A 603 12.11 -1.64 25.37
CA ARG A 603 12.99 -2.66 24.79
C ARG A 603 12.71 -3.97 25.51
N VAL A 604 12.04 -4.88 24.85
CA VAL A 604 11.56 -6.13 25.45
C VAL A 604 12.56 -7.25 25.20
N VAL A 605 12.91 -7.99 26.24
CA VAL A 605 13.78 -9.16 26.19
C VAL A 605 13.00 -10.37 26.70
N ILE A 606 12.89 -11.41 25.88
CA ILE A 606 12.36 -12.72 26.26
C ILE A 606 13.52 -13.72 26.28
N PRO A 607 13.91 -14.25 27.44
CA PRO A 607 14.92 -15.30 27.53
C PRO A 607 14.36 -16.67 27.15
N ASP A 608 15.11 -17.44 26.37
CA ASP A 608 14.89 -18.88 26.21
C ASP A 608 15.65 -19.66 27.30
N TYR A 609 15.14 -19.59 28.51
CA TYR A 609 15.70 -20.37 29.62
C TYR A 609 15.31 -21.86 29.58
N PHE A 610 14.64 -22.30 28.52
CA PHE A 610 14.40 -23.72 28.20
C PHE A 610 15.39 -24.26 27.16
N GLU A 611 16.27 -23.41 26.60
CA GLU A 611 17.37 -23.81 25.70
C GLU A 611 16.87 -24.67 24.51
N GLY A 612 15.76 -24.26 23.89
CA GLY A 612 15.14 -24.98 22.78
C GLY A 612 14.28 -26.19 23.15
N ASP A 613 14.05 -26.48 24.44
CA ASP A 613 13.19 -27.57 24.94
C ASP A 613 11.93 -27.05 25.68
N PRO A 614 11.07 -26.19 25.08
CA PRO A 614 9.81 -25.77 25.70
C PRO A 614 8.77 -26.90 25.70
N LEU A 615 7.69 -26.74 26.49
CA LEU A 615 6.54 -27.65 26.41
C LEU A 615 5.89 -27.61 25.00
N PRO A 616 5.42 -28.75 24.48
CA PRO A 616 4.77 -28.80 23.18
C PRO A 616 3.46 -28.00 23.17
N ILE A 617 3.17 -27.31 22.06
CA ILE A 617 1.97 -26.47 21.93
C ILE A 617 0.65 -27.28 22.02
N GLN A 618 0.70 -28.58 21.75
CA GLN A 618 -0.44 -29.48 21.95
C GLN A 618 -0.86 -29.53 23.43
N PHE A 619 0.08 -29.40 24.37
CA PHE A 619 -0.23 -29.37 25.81
C PHE A 619 -1.05 -28.14 26.19
N LEU A 620 -0.90 -27.05 25.41
CA LEU A 620 -1.74 -25.87 25.51
C LEU A 620 -3.15 -26.12 24.95
N LYS A 621 -3.25 -26.70 23.76
CA LYS A 621 -4.52 -26.75 23.01
C LYS A 621 -5.50 -27.82 23.49
N GLN A 622 -5.06 -28.76 24.32
CA GLN A 622 -5.83 -29.96 24.63
C GLN A 622 -7.13 -29.65 25.38
N ASP A 623 -8.23 -30.29 24.98
CA ASP A 623 -9.44 -30.31 25.79
C ASP A 623 -9.22 -31.29 26.95
N ARG A 624 -9.06 -30.76 28.15
CA ARG A 624 -8.75 -31.56 29.34
C ARG A 624 -9.91 -32.40 29.84
N SER A 625 -11.11 -32.22 29.30
CA SER A 625 -12.25 -33.10 29.57
C SER A 625 -12.18 -34.42 28.78
N LEU A 626 -11.30 -34.50 27.79
CA LEU A 626 -11.10 -35.67 26.93
C LEU A 626 -9.76 -36.36 27.23
N SER A 627 -9.71 -37.68 27.05
CA SER A 627 -8.43 -38.38 26.99
C SER A 627 -7.63 -37.98 25.73
N ILE A 628 -6.32 -38.25 25.70
CA ILE A 628 -5.48 -37.96 24.53
C ILE A 628 -6.04 -38.62 23.25
N ASP A 629 -6.58 -39.83 23.37
CA ASP A 629 -7.12 -40.60 22.24
C ASP A 629 -8.42 -39.99 21.70
N GLU A 630 -9.19 -39.30 22.53
CA GLU A 630 -10.46 -38.67 22.20
C GLU A 630 -10.32 -37.25 21.62
N GLN A 631 -9.11 -36.67 21.64
CA GLN A 631 -8.86 -35.34 21.05
C GLN A 631 -9.23 -35.33 19.55
N PRO A 632 -9.90 -34.30 19.02
CA PRO A 632 -10.29 -34.20 17.61
C PRO A 632 -9.12 -33.77 16.71
N TRP A 633 -7.93 -34.37 16.89
CA TRP A 633 -6.68 -33.99 16.23
C TRP A 633 -6.10 -35.13 15.39
N PRO A 634 -5.20 -34.82 14.43
CA PRO A 634 -4.39 -35.82 13.75
C PRO A 634 -3.58 -36.68 14.74
N GLU A 635 -3.34 -37.95 14.38
CA GLU A 635 -2.64 -38.92 15.25
C GLU A 635 -1.21 -38.46 15.62
N GLU A 636 -0.54 -37.76 14.71
CA GLU A 636 0.79 -37.18 14.94
C GLU A 636 0.79 -36.16 16.08
N GLU A 637 -0.25 -35.32 16.21
CA GLU A 637 -0.35 -34.34 17.29
C GLU A 637 -0.67 -35.01 18.63
N LYS A 638 -1.48 -36.08 18.61
CA LYS A 638 -1.75 -36.89 19.81
C LYS A 638 -0.50 -37.56 20.34
N GLN A 639 0.35 -38.08 19.43
CA GLN A 639 1.57 -38.77 19.81
C GLN A 639 2.56 -37.86 20.55
N ILE A 640 2.66 -36.58 20.17
CA ILE A 640 3.47 -35.58 20.88
C ILE A 640 3.11 -35.50 22.37
N LEU A 641 1.81 -35.57 22.70
CA LEU A 641 1.35 -35.55 24.09
C LEU A 641 1.64 -36.86 24.82
N ARG A 642 1.54 -38.01 24.15
CA ARG A 642 1.84 -39.32 24.77
C ARG A 642 3.33 -39.44 25.12
N ASP A 643 4.19 -38.84 24.30
CA ASP A 643 5.64 -38.88 24.49
C ASP A 643 6.14 -37.85 25.53
N LEU A 644 5.27 -36.96 26.02
CA LEU A 644 5.63 -35.93 26.98
C LEU A 644 5.79 -36.51 28.40
N ASP A 645 7.04 -36.68 28.84
CA ASP A 645 7.38 -36.90 30.25
C ASP A 645 7.54 -35.57 30.99
N PHE A 646 6.42 -35.05 31.51
CA PHE A 646 6.38 -33.78 32.23
C PHE A 646 7.27 -33.73 33.49
N PRO A 647 7.29 -34.76 34.37
CA PRO A 647 8.25 -34.82 35.49
C PRO A 647 9.72 -34.75 35.05
N ALA A 648 10.11 -35.47 34.00
CA ALA A 648 11.48 -35.41 33.48
C ALA A 648 11.80 -34.04 32.87
N TRP A 649 10.83 -33.41 32.19
CA TRP A 649 10.97 -32.04 31.69
C TRP A 649 11.22 -31.04 32.83
N LEU A 650 10.46 -31.15 33.93
CA LEU A 650 10.63 -30.29 35.11
C LEU A 650 12.00 -30.49 35.79
N GLN A 651 12.56 -31.71 35.75
CA GLN A 651 13.91 -31.98 36.25
C GLN A 651 15.00 -31.36 35.36
N ARG A 652 14.82 -31.33 34.02
CA ARG A 652 15.77 -30.68 33.10
C ARG A 652 15.77 -29.15 33.25
N HIS A 653 14.59 -28.60 33.53
CA HIS A 653 14.31 -27.16 33.64
C HIS A 653 13.98 -26.76 35.08
N ASP A 654 14.77 -27.25 36.04
CA ASP A 654 14.52 -26.95 37.45
C ASP A 654 14.65 -25.45 37.75
N HIS A 655 13.92 -25.00 38.77
CA HIS A 655 13.86 -23.58 39.11
C HIS A 655 15.20 -23.00 39.62
N ALA A 656 16.14 -23.80 40.12
CA ALA A 656 17.45 -23.31 40.54
C ALA A 656 18.32 -22.99 39.31
N ARG A 657 18.31 -23.88 38.31
CA ARG A 657 18.96 -23.65 37.01
C ARG A 657 18.42 -22.41 36.31
N VAL A 658 17.10 -22.31 36.17
CA VAL A 658 16.47 -21.15 35.50
C VAL A 658 16.79 -19.85 36.23
N SER A 659 16.76 -19.85 37.57
CA SER A 659 17.18 -18.69 38.36
C SER A 659 18.65 -18.30 38.13
N ALA A 660 19.56 -19.25 37.93
CA ALA A 660 20.96 -18.96 37.60
C ALA A 660 21.12 -18.32 36.21
N LEU A 661 20.43 -18.84 35.19
CA LEU A 661 20.42 -18.27 33.84
C LEU A 661 19.91 -16.83 33.83
N LEU A 662 18.80 -16.57 34.52
CA LEU A 662 18.22 -15.22 34.64
C LEU A 662 19.12 -14.26 35.44
N GLY A 663 19.83 -14.76 36.45
CA GLY A 663 20.85 -13.98 37.17
C GLY A 663 22.01 -13.54 36.29
N ASN A 664 22.48 -14.42 35.41
CA ASN A 664 23.51 -14.10 34.40
C ASN A 664 23.00 -13.08 33.38
N LEU A 665 21.77 -13.27 32.87
CA LEU A 665 21.16 -12.35 31.91
C LEU A 665 20.96 -10.94 32.49
N THR A 666 20.41 -10.83 33.70
CA THR A 666 20.17 -9.52 34.33
C THR A 666 21.48 -8.80 34.68
N SER A 667 22.52 -9.52 35.07
CA SER A 667 23.87 -8.96 35.22
C SER A 667 24.41 -8.44 33.88
N HIS A 668 24.33 -9.25 32.82
CA HIS A 668 24.77 -8.84 31.47
C HIS A 668 24.02 -7.61 30.96
N LEU A 669 22.69 -7.55 31.16
CA LEU A 669 21.88 -6.40 30.76
C LEU A 669 22.27 -5.12 31.50
N ARG A 670 22.62 -5.20 32.79
CA ARG A 670 23.10 -4.06 33.57
C ARG A 670 24.46 -3.57 33.11
N ASP A 671 25.37 -4.51 32.80
CA ASP A 671 26.69 -4.16 32.28
C ASP A 671 26.58 -3.48 30.90
N LYS A 672 25.67 -3.99 30.06
CA LYS A 672 25.43 -3.45 28.71
C LYS A 672 24.68 -2.12 28.73
N TYR A 673 23.73 -1.93 29.65
CA TYR A 673 22.86 -0.76 29.73
C TYR A 673 22.80 -0.19 31.16
N PRO A 674 23.88 0.44 31.66
CA PRO A 674 24.02 0.81 33.06
C PRO A 674 23.00 1.87 33.54
N ASP A 675 22.54 2.75 32.63
CA ASP A 675 21.60 3.84 32.92
C ASP A 675 20.13 3.47 32.64
N SER A 676 19.89 2.23 32.21
CA SER A 676 18.55 1.75 31.86
C SER A 676 17.85 1.09 33.04
N THR A 677 16.59 1.48 33.24
CA THR A 677 15.71 0.81 34.19
C THR A 677 15.26 -0.53 33.64
N ILE A 678 15.32 -1.59 34.46
CA ILE A 678 14.81 -2.92 34.13
C ILE A 678 13.52 -3.17 34.92
N VAL A 679 12.41 -3.38 34.22
CA VAL A 679 11.16 -3.91 34.80
C VAL A 679 10.94 -5.34 34.32
N GLY A 680 10.08 -6.10 34.99
CA GLY A 680 9.82 -7.49 34.60
C GLY A 680 8.36 -7.88 34.70
N VAL A 681 7.89 -8.67 33.75
CA VAL A 681 6.59 -9.35 33.80
C VAL A 681 6.78 -10.85 33.62
N GLY A 682 6.11 -11.66 34.43
CA GLY A 682 6.17 -13.13 34.35
C GLY A 682 4.79 -13.77 34.27
N TYR A 683 4.70 -14.86 33.50
CA TYR A 683 3.47 -15.61 33.28
C TYR A 683 3.66 -17.09 33.64
N CYS A 684 2.73 -17.70 34.39
CA CYS A 684 2.80 -19.13 34.75
C CYS A 684 4.16 -19.49 35.38
N PHE A 685 4.96 -20.32 34.71
CA PHE A 685 6.32 -20.72 35.10
C PHE A 685 7.24 -19.51 35.31
N GLY A 686 7.22 -18.55 34.38
CA GLY A 686 7.98 -17.29 34.49
C GLY A 686 7.51 -16.39 35.65
N GLY A 687 6.29 -16.60 36.15
CA GLY A 687 5.73 -15.87 37.28
C GLY A 687 6.54 -16.08 38.56
N LYS A 688 6.94 -17.31 38.90
CA LYS A 688 7.83 -17.56 40.06
C LYS A 688 9.16 -16.81 39.92
N HIS A 689 9.72 -16.79 38.72
CA HIS A 689 11.02 -16.18 38.47
C HIS A 689 10.98 -14.66 38.49
N VAL A 690 9.87 -14.01 38.08
CA VAL A 690 9.75 -12.55 38.19
C VAL A 690 9.68 -12.11 39.66
N LEU A 691 9.04 -12.91 40.53
CA LEU A 691 9.04 -12.69 41.97
C LEU A 691 10.47 -12.77 42.53
N ARG A 692 11.24 -13.79 42.17
CA ARG A 692 12.65 -13.93 42.60
C ARG A 692 13.53 -12.77 42.14
N LEU A 693 13.38 -12.33 40.88
CA LEU A 693 14.12 -11.20 40.34
C LEU A 693 13.72 -9.86 41.00
N SER A 694 12.48 -9.72 41.48
CA SER A 694 12.01 -8.51 42.18
C SER A 694 12.71 -8.23 43.52
N LYS A 695 13.51 -9.18 44.03
CA LYS A 695 14.32 -9.01 45.24
C LYS A 695 15.50 -8.07 45.02
N ASN A 696 16.09 -8.04 43.83
CA ASN A 696 17.31 -7.26 43.60
C ASN A 696 17.56 -6.86 42.14
N ALA A 697 16.83 -7.41 41.16
CA ALA A 697 17.09 -7.24 39.74
C ALA A 697 16.24 -6.11 39.11
N LEU A 698 14.99 -5.97 39.56
CA LEU A 698 13.96 -5.18 38.89
C LEU A 698 13.59 -3.90 39.64
N ARG A 699 13.19 -2.86 38.90
CA ARG A 699 12.62 -1.62 39.45
C ARG A 699 11.14 -1.74 39.80
N ALA A 700 10.39 -2.54 39.04
CA ALA A 700 9.00 -2.89 39.25
C ALA A 700 8.72 -4.26 38.61
N ALA A 701 7.78 -5.02 39.17
CA ALA A 701 7.45 -6.36 38.71
C ALA A 701 5.93 -6.59 38.62
N ALA A 702 5.52 -7.36 37.62
CA ALA A 702 4.16 -7.87 37.49
C ALA A 702 4.17 -9.39 37.28
N SER A 703 3.28 -10.12 37.93
CA SER A 703 3.20 -11.58 37.82
C SER A 703 1.75 -12.01 37.55
N PHE A 704 1.55 -12.89 36.58
CA PHE A 704 0.21 -13.39 36.24
C PHE A 704 0.13 -14.90 36.41
N HIS A 705 -0.91 -15.35 37.13
CA HIS A 705 -1.20 -16.76 37.42
C HIS A 705 0.06 -17.59 37.71
N PRO A 706 0.91 -17.15 38.67
CA PRO A 706 2.24 -17.74 38.83
C PRO A 706 2.15 -19.17 39.36
N SER A 707 2.91 -20.08 38.73
CA SER A 707 2.93 -21.50 39.09
C SER A 707 4.14 -21.84 39.95
N PHE A 708 4.01 -22.90 40.76
CA PHE A 708 5.07 -23.41 41.65
C PHE A 708 5.58 -22.40 42.69
N VAL A 709 4.80 -21.37 43.03
CA VAL A 709 5.22 -20.36 44.01
C VAL A 709 5.24 -20.95 45.42
N GLU A 710 6.32 -20.67 46.14
CA GLU A 710 6.53 -21.01 47.53
C GLU A 710 6.66 -19.72 48.36
N ALA A 711 6.49 -19.83 49.67
CA ALA A 711 6.51 -18.66 50.55
C ALA A 711 7.85 -17.89 50.46
N GLU A 712 8.95 -18.61 50.30
CA GLU A 712 10.31 -18.08 50.19
C GLU A 712 10.52 -17.23 48.93
N ASP A 713 9.69 -17.38 47.90
CA ASP A 713 9.78 -16.57 46.68
C ASP A 713 9.41 -15.11 46.94
N LEU A 714 8.58 -14.84 47.95
CA LEU A 714 8.19 -13.48 48.36
C LEU A 714 9.13 -12.85 49.39
N ASP A 715 10.03 -13.64 49.98
CA ASP A 715 10.96 -13.15 51.00
C ASP A 715 11.88 -12.07 50.45
N GLY A 716 11.83 -10.89 51.05
CA GLY A 716 12.75 -9.80 50.76
C GLY A 716 12.57 -9.16 49.39
N ILE A 717 11.38 -9.27 48.78
CA ILE A 717 11.03 -8.49 47.58
C ILE A 717 11.19 -7.00 47.86
N GLN A 718 11.87 -6.29 46.94
CA GLN A 718 12.17 -4.86 47.07
C GLN A 718 11.49 -4.01 46.00
N ALA A 719 11.11 -4.60 44.86
CA ALA A 719 10.42 -3.90 43.79
C ALA A 719 8.90 -3.88 44.03
N PRO A 720 8.21 -2.76 43.72
CA PRO A 720 6.76 -2.71 43.66
C PRO A 720 6.20 -3.85 42.82
N LEU A 721 5.21 -4.57 43.35
CA LEU A 721 4.74 -5.83 42.81
C LEU A 721 3.23 -5.82 42.55
N TYR A 722 2.85 -6.16 41.32
CA TYR A 722 1.48 -6.43 40.91
C TYR A 722 1.29 -7.93 40.64
N ILE A 723 0.26 -8.55 41.20
CA ILE A 723 -0.11 -9.94 40.91
C ILE A 723 -1.54 -9.99 40.33
N GLY A 724 -1.68 -10.50 39.12
CA GLY A 724 -2.96 -10.83 38.50
C GLY A 724 -3.28 -12.31 38.64
N LEU A 725 -4.42 -12.64 39.25
CA LEU A 725 -4.88 -14.01 39.44
C LEU A 725 -6.12 -14.29 38.59
N ALA A 726 -6.21 -15.50 38.05
CA ALA A 726 -7.42 -16.01 37.40
C ALA A 726 -8.37 -16.58 38.47
N GLU A 727 -9.66 -16.25 38.39
CA GLU A 727 -10.66 -16.75 39.34
C GLU A 727 -10.89 -18.27 39.19
N GLU A 728 -10.80 -18.78 37.97
CA GLU A 728 -11.07 -20.18 37.61
C GLU A 728 -9.77 -20.89 37.18
N ASP A 729 -8.68 -20.69 37.94
CA ASP A 729 -7.39 -21.31 37.67
C ASP A 729 -7.28 -22.72 38.28
N ASP A 730 -7.37 -23.75 37.45
CA ASP A 730 -7.28 -25.16 37.83
C ASP A 730 -5.84 -25.72 37.83
N MET A 731 -4.86 -24.90 37.47
CA MET A 731 -3.45 -25.28 37.31
C MET A 731 -2.57 -24.86 38.50
N VAL A 732 -3.15 -24.16 39.46
CA VAL A 732 -2.48 -23.76 40.70
C VAL A 732 -3.28 -24.26 41.92
N PRO A 733 -2.66 -24.42 43.09
CA PRO A 733 -3.39 -24.79 44.30
C PRO A 733 -4.50 -23.78 44.60
N ALA A 734 -5.70 -24.26 44.96
CA ALA A 734 -6.83 -23.39 45.33
C ALA A 734 -6.53 -22.46 46.54
N SER A 735 -5.51 -22.79 47.34
CA SER A 735 -5.03 -21.96 48.44
C SER A 735 -4.19 -20.76 47.98
N LEU A 736 -3.59 -20.82 46.78
CA LEU A 736 -2.58 -19.87 46.32
C LEU A 736 -3.01 -18.40 46.42
N PRO A 737 -4.25 -18.00 46.07
CA PRO A 737 -4.68 -16.62 46.25
C PRO A 737 -4.59 -16.13 47.70
N ASN A 738 -5.05 -16.95 48.65
CA ASN A 738 -5.00 -16.64 50.07
C ASN A 738 -3.56 -16.65 50.58
N ASP A 739 -2.78 -17.64 50.14
CA ASP A 739 -1.37 -17.77 50.48
C ASP A 739 -0.58 -16.54 50.03
N LEU A 740 -0.78 -16.05 48.80
CA LEU A 740 -0.13 -14.84 48.29
C LEU A 740 -0.54 -13.57 49.06
N HIS A 741 -1.79 -13.47 49.51
CA HIS A 741 -2.23 -12.38 50.38
C HIS A 741 -1.51 -12.42 51.75
N GLU A 742 -1.40 -13.59 52.35
CA GLU A 742 -0.70 -13.80 53.63
C GLU A 742 0.81 -13.53 53.51
N TRP A 743 1.46 -14.18 52.54
CA TRP A 743 2.89 -14.05 52.29
C TRP A 743 3.24 -12.63 51.87
N GLY A 744 2.45 -12.00 51.00
CA GLY A 744 2.67 -10.62 50.57
C GLY A 744 2.65 -9.62 51.73
N SER A 745 1.81 -9.85 52.74
CA SER A 745 1.70 -8.98 53.92
C SER A 745 2.81 -9.20 54.95
N SER A 746 3.44 -10.38 54.95
CA SER A 746 4.37 -10.80 56.02
C SER A 746 5.83 -10.96 55.58
N ARG A 747 6.09 -11.19 54.29
CA ARG A 747 7.41 -11.57 53.75
C ARG A 747 8.04 -10.54 52.81
N ILE A 748 7.22 -9.73 52.15
CA ILE A 748 7.69 -8.60 51.35
C ILE A 748 8.29 -7.54 52.28
N ARG A 749 9.34 -6.84 51.82
CA ARG A 749 9.99 -5.79 52.62
C ARG A 749 8.97 -4.69 52.97
N PRO A 750 8.93 -4.22 54.24
CA PRO A 750 8.00 -3.17 54.64
C PRO A 750 8.11 -1.91 53.77
N GLY A 751 6.95 -1.38 53.35
CA GLY A 751 6.85 -0.16 52.54
C GLY A 751 6.95 -0.38 51.02
N VAL A 752 7.18 -1.60 50.55
CA VAL A 752 7.09 -1.92 49.12
C VAL A 752 5.63 -2.02 48.70
N PRO A 753 5.17 -1.26 47.68
CA PRO A 753 3.81 -1.37 47.16
C PRO A 753 3.53 -2.78 46.64
N PHE A 754 2.43 -3.36 47.09
CA PHE A 754 1.99 -4.70 46.71
C PHE A 754 0.50 -4.70 46.43
N LYS A 755 0.11 -5.21 45.26
CA LYS A 755 -1.29 -5.29 44.84
C LYS A 755 -1.58 -6.66 44.22
N ILE A 756 -2.67 -7.29 44.68
CA ILE A 756 -3.26 -8.47 44.04
C ILE A 756 -4.60 -8.07 43.43
N GLU A 757 -4.89 -8.54 42.22
CA GLU A 757 -6.17 -8.36 41.54
C GLU A 757 -6.63 -9.69 40.93
N SER A 758 -7.87 -10.09 41.23
CA SER A 758 -8.51 -11.27 40.64
C SER A 758 -9.30 -10.89 39.40
N TYR A 759 -9.19 -11.71 38.35
CA TYR A 759 -9.84 -11.53 37.06
C TYR A 759 -10.98 -12.55 36.92
N PRO A 760 -12.24 -12.07 36.85
CA PRO A 760 -13.40 -12.94 36.98
C PRO A 760 -13.60 -13.83 35.74
N ARG A 761 -14.04 -15.07 35.95
CA ARG A 761 -14.27 -16.09 34.91
C ARG A 761 -13.06 -16.40 34.02
N MET A 762 -11.86 -16.02 34.43
CA MET A 762 -10.64 -16.28 33.68
C MET A 762 -9.98 -17.56 34.17
N GLY A 763 -9.52 -18.38 33.23
CA GLY A 763 -8.72 -19.58 33.49
C GLY A 763 -7.21 -19.36 33.37
N HIS A 764 -6.44 -20.44 33.54
CA HIS A 764 -4.98 -20.38 33.54
C HIS A 764 -4.40 -19.89 32.21
N GLY A 765 -3.54 -18.87 32.27
CA GLY A 765 -2.89 -18.30 31.08
C GLY A 765 -3.61 -17.12 30.45
N PHE A 766 -4.76 -16.67 30.96
CA PHE A 766 -5.57 -15.60 30.32
C PHE A 766 -4.79 -14.33 29.96
N ALA A 767 -3.74 -14.00 30.73
CA ALA A 767 -2.92 -12.81 30.57
C ALA A 767 -1.78 -12.94 29.54
N ALA A 768 -1.49 -14.16 29.07
CA ALA A 768 -0.50 -14.45 28.03
C ALA A 768 -1.13 -15.03 26.75
N ARG A 769 -2.24 -15.77 26.90
CA ARG A 769 -2.85 -16.62 25.87
C ARG A 769 -4.39 -16.62 25.97
N PRO A 770 -5.04 -15.48 25.69
CA PRO A 770 -6.51 -15.41 25.71
C PRO A 770 -7.13 -16.20 24.54
N ASP A 771 -8.29 -16.80 24.77
CA ASP A 771 -9.22 -17.11 23.68
C ASP A 771 -9.78 -15.79 23.13
N THR A 772 -9.50 -15.48 21.87
CA THR A 772 -9.84 -14.20 21.25
C THR A 772 -11.26 -14.14 20.68
N GLU A 773 -11.95 -15.28 20.58
CA GLU A 773 -13.34 -15.36 20.11
C GLU A 773 -14.34 -15.02 21.21
N ASP A 774 -13.98 -15.25 22.48
CA ASP A 774 -14.77 -14.82 23.63
C ASP A 774 -14.52 -13.33 23.96
N LYS A 775 -15.59 -12.54 23.91
CA LYS A 775 -15.55 -11.11 24.18
C LYS A 775 -15.09 -10.78 25.59
N ASP A 776 -15.55 -11.52 26.60
CA ASP A 776 -15.23 -11.28 28.00
C ASP A 776 -13.75 -11.59 28.27
N VAL A 777 -13.23 -12.67 27.69
CA VAL A 777 -11.81 -13.04 27.78
C VAL A 777 -10.92 -11.98 27.14
N ARG A 778 -11.30 -11.48 25.95
CA ARG A 778 -10.56 -10.41 25.26
C ARG A 778 -10.50 -9.12 26.08
N GLU A 779 -11.60 -8.75 26.73
CA GLU A 779 -11.67 -7.55 27.57
C GLU A 779 -10.79 -7.70 28.83
N GLN A 780 -10.82 -8.85 29.51
CA GLN A 780 -9.97 -9.11 30.68
C GLN A 780 -8.49 -9.19 30.33
N TYR A 781 -8.13 -9.79 29.19
CA TYR A 781 -6.75 -9.80 28.70
C TYR A 781 -6.23 -8.39 28.41
N GLN A 782 -7.03 -7.57 27.72
CA GLN A 782 -6.65 -6.19 27.45
C GLN A 782 -6.52 -5.39 28.75
N LYS A 783 -7.41 -5.62 29.73
CA LYS A 783 -7.32 -5.03 31.06
C LYS A 783 -6.02 -5.42 31.76
N ALA A 784 -5.64 -6.71 31.77
CA ALA A 784 -4.39 -7.18 32.37
C ALA A 784 -3.15 -6.53 31.73
N PHE A 785 -3.13 -6.43 30.41
CA PHE A 785 -2.07 -5.74 29.68
C PHE A 785 -1.96 -4.27 30.08
N VAL A 786 -3.09 -3.54 30.09
CA VAL A 786 -3.11 -2.11 30.49
C VAL A 786 -2.69 -1.93 31.94
N ARG A 787 -3.15 -2.77 32.88
CA ARG A 787 -2.74 -2.71 34.30
C ARG A 787 -1.24 -2.90 34.49
N THR A 788 -0.64 -3.76 33.68
CA THR A 788 0.82 -3.98 33.71
C THR A 788 1.58 -2.71 33.31
N LEU A 789 1.15 -2.05 32.23
CA LEU A 789 1.75 -0.80 31.77
C LEU A 789 1.57 0.35 32.78
N GLU A 790 0.37 0.47 33.36
CA GLU A 790 0.08 1.46 34.41
C GLU A 790 1.03 1.26 35.61
N HIS A 791 1.17 0.02 36.09
CA HIS A 791 2.08 -0.32 37.19
C HIS A 791 3.54 0.05 36.86
N PHE A 792 4.04 -0.29 35.67
CA PHE A 792 5.41 0.07 35.30
C PHE A 792 5.61 1.57 35.16
N ARG A 793 4.68 2.29 34.53
CA ARG A 793 4.76 3.75 34.37
C ARG A 793 4.75 4.47 35.71
N GLU A 794 3.96 3.99 36.67
CA GLU A 794 3.90 4.56 38.03
C GLU A 794 5.28 4.54 38.73
N PHE A 795 6.07 3.47 38.55
CA PHE A 795 7.32 3.29 39.30
C PHE A 795 8.61 3.57 38.50
N VAL A 796 8.48 3.88 37.20
CA VAL A 796 9.62 4.19 36.31
C VAL A 796 9.70 5.69 35.98
N SER A 797 8.62 6.45 36.17
CA SER A 797 8.51 7.88 35.81
C SER A 797 9.33 8.88 36.66
N ASP A 798 10.25 8.41 37.50
CA ASP A 798 11.16 9.25 38.31
C ASP A 798 12.49 9.59 37.59
N LYS A 799 12.49 9.74 36.25
CA LYS A 799 13.59 10.44 35.56
C LYS A 799 13.33 11.95 35.65
N LYS A 800 13.91 12.57 36.70
CA LYS A 800 14.31 13.98 36.86
C LYS A 800 13.54 15.04 36.03
N ARG A 801 12.79 15.87 36.74
CA ARG A 801 12.70 17.31 36.44
C ARG A 801 14.08 17.97 36.41
#